data_AF-A0A8S3VC44-F1
#
_entry.id   AF-A0A8S3VC44-F1
#
_cell.length_a   1.000
_cell.length_b   1.000
_cell.length_c   1.000
_cell.angle_alpha   90.00
_cell.angle_beta   90.00
_cell.angle_gamma   90.00
#
_symmetry.space_group_name_H-M   'P 1'
#
loop_
_entity.id
_entity.type
_entity.pdbx_description
1 polymer ?
#
loop_
_entity_poly.entity_id
_entity_poly.type
_entity_poly.pdbx_seq_one_letter_code
_entity_poly.pdbx_strand_id
1 'polypeptide(L)'
;MKKEIPAKRQLAKDMKFCPECGTPVKKPVTGDQSVSGASQQLPEQSTEDSQANDSSDDEDNGQGVAGDHNITGSEKMKVTDTGESSVIKEEKTDDRKRKQSMIGKGKKKSNLLTPSVNDFDPDRHLKKVKVEDEGGSSVDPQTSGDISTQIGQMETVLEQQKIKRGNQDKDTSEDDSSDSKDSDSRKSGKDNIEKEEESAGKKKKKKRRKKKKGSSKGDTDAKPKPETKSDKPDKMDGTRLTKAGNGSGNADKTPGRRQMSSTLIDVCFNAVISPTILSNSETDSVVVDFPGFSHSVKMKLDRFISDGYIVGSVTVPIAKDLVSGSYRPLNYNYKVFHGEAKGKTTSEYFHISGRRDGCMRQVLIPSKYLSQGFYNSYDGIIREDPRIDKSKGFWYTKFDNIKESVKKLIGKDDYLTLLKEDAQQAVLAFLPDWQLKSMSSDGVNGKEMIYLIVNINEGLRNVYVKQMDMLQGNMFDRVFAKGLMSPIKKIIHELERRKTETLDLEAKTLCLVTAVTVTHIVVEFEVHLARDERRMLCEALLPSPDFDSKTSLDVEEAVKFLPKDIKNISVSVLKFSRNIAENTSDPSWMFCVPMIHFLLKKCKPFEEAPAEVDHDETKPEWWGIVEYRRDIDTFKRKGKWERPHEEIVAKLTPYFDVDYFLPRTLIGSLNLDMLFSVVESANNISPDIILASMYYYLKSGSNYELIKKIIHHMSVKTLNMELDITVHGLVSAYRTYRISADLLVESLKHRYTHKDIPLLAIEVFLISLDAYDRIQSNLDPNKKVYTQFNITKDGHLKKFEDFKGKIIDCLGKDFRYKELEFLQRWNSAFKLKVPNGKIKVAYTTALEKSLLEILQNKGSFEKLIEIYCEHTESFDGVVQEILTKVALTAVNECDKFEWRSEKDERCIIRLGVLLSNVFERSWDVRKLDDPHAVFQHALSWRPFPTYMEIYCNKPKALGEECQKMLKKFVEIIQDFVQRLLEGTVLIKTLRKLMEKG
;
A
#
# COMPACT_ATOMS: atom_id res chain seq x y z
N MET A 1 35.53 47.81 52.39
CA MET A 1 36.81 47.07 52.29
C MET A 1 36.69 46.01 51.21
N LYS A 2 37.83 45.60 50.61
CA LYS A 2 38.17 44.36 49.85
C LYS A 2 37.20 43.17 50.06
N LYS A 3 36.99 42.18 49.18
CA LYS A 3 37.50 41.72 47.85
C LYS A 3 36.54 40.56 47.42
N GLU A 4 36.36 40.07 46.19
CA GLU A 4 36.74 40.46 44.81
C GLU A 4 35.92 39.62 43.80
N ILE A 5 35.92 39.95 42.50
CA ILE A 5 35.39 39.10 41.40
C ILE A 5 36.33 39.23 40.19
N PRO A 6 36.80 38.14 39.55
CA PRO A 6 37.42 38.20 38.23
C PRO A 6 36.44 37.77 37.12
N ALA A 7 36.45 38.54 36.02
CA ALA A 7 35.62 38.33 34.85
C ALA A 7 36.31 37.51 33.74
N LYS A 8 35.54 37.18 32.70
CA LYS A 8 35.99 36.54 31.45
C LYS A 8 37.18 37.27 30.82
N ARG A 9 38.07 36.53 30.15
CA ARG A 9 38.87 37.07 29.04
C ARG A 9 39.02 36.07 27.90
N GLN A 10 38.71 36.54 26.69
CA GLN A 10 39.03 35.90 25.43
C GLN A 10 40.55 35.97 25.20
N LEU A 11 41.14 34.96 24.56
CA LEU A 11 42.36 35.12 23.77
C LEU A 11 42.36 34.10 22.63
N ALA A 12 42.75 34.56 21.45
CA ALA A 12 42.82 33.78 20.22
C ALA A 12 44.09 34.18 19.46
N LYS A 13 44.42 33.37 18.43
CA LYS A 13 45.57 33.43 17.50
C LYS A 13 46.84 32.72 17.98
N ASP A 14 47.24 31.71 17.21
CA ASP A 14 48.44 31.82 16.39
C ASP A 14 48.40 30.81 15.22
N MET A 15 48.22 31.32 13.99
CA MET A 15 48.54 30.63 12.73
C MET A 15 49.36 31.59 11.88
N LYS A 16 50.57 31.20 11.50
CA LYS A 16 51.48 32.00 10.68
C LYS A 16 51.27 31.70 9.19
N PHE A 17 51.12 32.75 8.39
CA PHE A 17 51.19 32.69 6.92
C PHE A 17 52.54 33.24 6.44
N CYS A 18 52.96 32.85 5.23
CA CYS A 18 54.14 33.42 4.57
C CYS A 18 53.80 34.83 4.03
N PRO A 19 54.67 35.86 4.19
CA PRO A 19 54.27 37.24 3.87
C PRO A 19 54.13 37.61 2.38
N GLU A 20 54.66 36.80 1.46
CA GLU A 20 54.77 37.19 0.04
C GLU A 20 53.90 36.36 -0.93
N CYS A 21 53.29 35.26 -0.48
CA CYS A 21 52.31 34.51 -1.27
C CYS A 21 51.36 33.71 -0.37
N GLY A 22 50.08 34.10 -0.34
CA GLY A 22 49.08 33.60 0.60
C GLY A 22 48.50 32.22 0.26
N THR A 23 49.30 31.15 0.29
CA THR A 23 48.79 29.76 0.19
C THR A 23 49.35 28.84 1.30
N PRO A 24 48.56 27.86 1.80
CA PRO A 24 48.99 26.96 2.86
C PRO A 24 49.83 25.79 2.33
N VAL A 25 50.99 25.57 2.95
CA VAL A 25 51.97 24.53 2.57
C VAL A 25 51.50 23.12 3.00
N LYS A 26 51.42 22.19 2.04
CA LYS A 26 51.33 20.74 2.33
C LYS A 26 52.71 20.17 2.66
N LYS A 27 52.81 19.32 3.68
CA LYS A 27 54.01 18.49 3.95
C LYS A 27 54.04 17.27 3.02
N PRO A 28 55.21 16.84 2.51
CA PRO A 28 55.35 15.60 1.76
C PRO A 28 55.54 14.38 2.70
N VAL A 29 55.19 13.20 2.19
CA VAL A 29 55.63 11.91 2.74
C VAL A 29 56.41 11.18 1.64
N THR A 30 57.60 10.71 1.99
CA THR A 30 58.52 9.96 1.12
C THR A 30 58.19 8.47 1.08
N GLY A 31 58.40 7.81 -0.05
CA GLY A 31 58.26 6.35 -0.17
C GLY A 31 58.32 5.83 -1.61
N ASP A 32 59.53 5.60 -2.13
CA ASP A 32 59.75 4.93 -3.43
C ASP A 32 59.46 3.42 -3.37
N GLN A 33 58.91 2.85 -4.44
CA GLN A 33 59.41 1.59 -5.04
C GLN A 33 58.83 1.28 -6.45
N SER A 34 59.60 1.66 -7.47
CA SER A 34 59.92 0.96 -8.74
C SER A 34 58.94 0.01 -9.49
N VAL A 35 58.57 0.45 -10.71
CA VAL A 35 58.87 -0.15 -12.05
C VAL A 35 58.02 -1.30 -12.67
N SER A 36 57.60 -1.04 -13.92
CA SER A 36 57.20 -1.92 -15.07
C SER A 36 55.81 -2.59 -15.08
N GLY A 37 55.06 -2.57 -16.20
CA GLY A 37 55.27 -1.86 -17.48
C GLY A 37 54.25 -2.18 -18.61
N ALA A 38 54.53 -1.63 -19.80
CA ALA A 38 53.99 -1.95 -21.15
C ALA A 38 52.59 -1.45 -21.63
N SER A 39 52.63 -0.51 -22.60
CA SER A 39 51.84 -0.41 -23.86
C SER A 39 50.30 -0.23 -23.81
N GLN A 40 49.56 0.44 -24.72
CA GLN A 40 49.76 1.02 -26.09
C GLN A 40 48.98 2.39 -26.14
N GLN A 41 49.37 3.49 -26.83
CA GLN A 41 49.16 3.84 -28.26
C GLN A 41 47.78 3.38 -28.82
N LEU A 42 46.90 4.15 -29.49
CA LEU A 42 46.84 5.47 -30.19
C LEU A 42 45.31 5.79 -30.43
N PRO A 43 44.85 6.87 -31.12
CA PRO A 43 45.42 8.21 -31.41
C PRO A 43 44.48 9.40 -31.02
N GLU A 44 44.94 10.63 -31.29
CA GLU A 44 44.20 11.90 -31.22
C GLU A 44 43.48 12.28 -32.56
N GLN A 45 42.96 13.51 -32.62
CA GLN A 45 42.45 14.30 -33.78
C GLN A 45 40.91 14.26 -34.04
N SER A 46 40.23 15.36 -34.39
CA SER A 46 40.59 16.80 -34.37
C SER A 46 39.36 17.70 -34.67
N THR A 47 39.22 18.80 -33.90
CA THR A 47 38.93 20.22 -34.30
C THR A 47 37.77 20.63 -35.25
N GLU A 48 37.44 21.94 -35.17
CA GLU A 48 36.64 22.77 -36.11
C GLU A 48 35.10 22.58 -36.09
N ASP A 49 34.26 23.63 -36.18
CA ASP A 49 34.52 25.07 -36.00
C ASP A 49 33.26 25.90 -35.61
N SER A 50 33.51 26.94 -34.81
CA SER A 50 32.95 28.30 -34.81
C SER A 50 31.66 28.66 -35.58
N GLN A 51 30.76 29.40 -34.91
CA GLN A 51 30.46 30.79 -35.29
C GLN A 51 29.77 31.59 -34.17
N ALA A 52 30.05 32.89 -34.14
CA ALA A 52 29.59 33.83 -33.11
C ALA A 52 28.43 34.72 -33.60
N ASN A 53 27.78 35.41 -32.67
CA ASN A 53 27.34 36.79 -32.86
C ASN A 53 27.31 37.52 -31.52
N ASP A 54 27.64 38.81 -31.57
CA ASP A 54 27.90 39.71 -30.46
C ASP A 54 27.28 41.08 -30.78
N SER A 55 27.39 42.05 -29.87
CA SER A 55 26.83 43.43 -29.91
C SER A 55 25.32 43.55 -29.57
N SER A 56 24.84 44.64 -28.96
CA SER A 56 25.50 45.91 -28.56
C SER A 56 24.92 46.50 -27.27
N ASP A 57 25.66 47.44 -26.68
CA ASP A 57 25.30 48.24 -25.51
C ASP A 57 24.11 49.19 -25.73
N ASP A 58 23.51 49.66 -24.61
CA ASP A 58 23.08 51.06 -24.44
C ASP A 58 23.00 51.41 -22.94
N GLU A 59 23.60 52.52 -22.54
CA GLU A 59 23.45 53.16 -21.23
C GLU A 59 22.21 54.10 -21.24
N ASP A 60 21.51 54.30 -20.12
CA ASP A 60 21.44 55.65 -19.50
C ASP A 60 20.82 55.67 -18.07
N ASN A 61 21.15 56.76 -17.37
CA ASN A 61 20.82 57.25 -16.04
C ASN A 61 19.37 57.13 -15.51
N GLY A 62 19.23 57.22 -14.16
CA GLY A 62 18.00 57.82 -13.60
C GLY A 62 17.68 57.72 -12.10
N GLN A 63 18.42 58.44 -11.24
CA GLN A 63 17.96 59.03 -9.94
C GLN A 63 17.39 58.13 -8.82
N GLY A 64 17.89 58.33 -7.59
CA GLY A 64 17.32 57.77 -6.35
C GLY A 64 16.72 58.83 -5.42
N VAL A 65 16.05 58.40 -4.35
CA VAL A 65 15.64 59.24 -3.21
C VAL A 65 15.88 58.47 -1.91
N ALA A 66 16.45 59.13 -0.91
CA ALA A 66 16.72 58.59 0.42
C ALA A 66 15.51 58.76 1.37
N GLY A 67 15.46 57.97 2.44
CA GLY A 67 14.36 58.02 3.43
C GLY A 67 14.73 57.38 4.77
N ASP A 68 15.62 58.01 5.53
CA ASP A 68 15.84 57.71 6.94
C ASP A 68 14.61 58.08 7.78
N HIS A 69 14.26 57.27 8.79
CA HIS A 69 13.77 57.78 10.08
C HIS A 69 13.92 56.76 11.23
N ASN A 70 14.91 57.00 12.10
CA ASN A 70 14.90 56.53 13.48
C ASN A 70 14.08 57.49 14.35
N ILE A 71 13.16 57.00 15.18
CA ILE A 71 12.77 57.67 16.44
C ILE A 71 12.59 56.63 17.57
N THR A 72 13.12 56.97 18.74
CA THR A 72 13.02 56.33 20.07
C THR A 72 11.58 56.34 20.63
N GLY A 73 11.18 55.68 21.72
CA GLY A 73 11.85 54.87 22.74
C GLY A 73 11.09 55.00 24.07
N SER A 74 11.07 53.92 24.86
CA SER A 74 10.67 53.84 26.29
C SER A 74 9.33 54.42 26.77
N GLU A 75 8.53 53.57 27.42
CA GLU A 75 8.05 53.91 28.78
C GLU A 75 7.91 52.68 29.68
N LYS A 76 8.06 52.89 30.99
CA LYS A 76 7.92 51.88 32.05
C LYS A 76 6.55 52.04 32.70
N MET A 77 5.85 50.95 32.99
CA MET A 77 4.90 50.94 34.10
C MET A 77 5.09 49.74 35.01
N LYS A 78 4.96 50.01 36.31
CA LYS A 78 5.22 49.10 37.42
C LYS A 78 4.04 49.27 38.38
N VAL A 79 3.16 48.28 38.46
CA VAL A 79 2.07 48.22 39.44
C VAL A 79 2.05 46.82 40.06
N THR A 80 1.78 46.78 41.36
CA THR A 80 1.93 45.63 42.26
C THR A 80 0.60 44.96 42.62
N ASP A 81 0.70 43.69 43.00
CA ASP A 81 -0.16 42.93 43.91
C ASP A 81 -1.69 42.91 43.73
N THR A 82 -2.19 41.74 43.34
CA THR A 82 -3.11 40.83 44.07
C THR A 82 -3.70 39.84 43.04
N GLY A 83 -3.84 38.54 43.27
CA GLY A 83 -3.64 37.78 44.50
C GLY A 83 -4.88 36.95 44.84
N GLU A 84 -5.24 35.94 44.03
CA GLU A 84 -6.09 34.83 44.45
C GLU A 84 -6.04 33.65 43.46
N SER A 85 -5.99 32.42 43.98
CA SER A 85 -5.94 31.19 43.17
C SER A 85 -7.26 30.45 43.19
N SER A 86 -7.78 30.05 42.03
CA SER A 86 -8.88 29.08 41.93
C SER A 86 -8.36 27.72 41.43
N VAL A 87 -8.40 26.73 42.33
CA VAL A 87 -8.12 25.32 42.03
C VAL A 87 -9.39 24.69 41.50
N ILE A 88 -9.35 24.12 40.29
CA ILE A 88 -10.39 23.21 39.80
C ILE A 88 -9.81 21.79 39.81
N LYS A 89 -10.46 20.89 40.57
CA LYS A 89 -10.10 19.48 40.68
C LYS A 89 -10.78 18.69 39.57
N GLU A 90 -10.07 17.74 38.97
CA GLU A 90 -10.68 16.73 38.11
C GLU A 90 -11.53 15.77 38.95
N GLU A 91 -12.78 15.56 38.53
CA GLU A 91 -13.73 14.66 39.17
C GLU A 91 -13.68 13.28 38.52
N LYS A 92 -13.28 12.26 39.29
CA LYS A 92 -13.43 10.86 38.92
C LYS A 92 -14.78 10.35 39.41
N THR A 93 -15.57 9.76 38.53
CA THR A 93 -16.70 8.90 38.93
C THR A 93 -16.56 7.51 38.31
N ASP A 94 -16.48 6.52 39.19
CA ASP A 94 -16.63 5.10 38.90
C ASP A 94 -17.31 4.51 40.15
N ASP A 95 -18.56 4.06 40.05
CA ASP A 95 -19.03 3.04 41.00
C ASP A 95 -20.27 2.24 40.55
N ARG A 96 -20.45 1.10 41.21
CA ARG A 96 -21.37 0.02 40.87
C ARG A 96 -22.47 -0.21 41.92
N LYS A 97 -23.67 -0.52 41.40
CA LYS A 97 -24.68 -1.48 41.92
C LYS A 97 -25.59 -1.12 43.11
N ARG A 98 -26.80 -1.72 43.01
CA ARG A 98 -27.90 -1.90 44.00
C ARG A 98 -28.76 -0.65 44.21
N LYS A 99 -30.09 -0.73 44.39
CA LYS A 99 -31.05 -1.88 44.51
C LYS A 99 -32.48 -1.36 44.27
N GLN A 100 -33.42 -2.23 43.85
CA GLN A 100 -34.89 -2.28 44.20
C GLN A 100 -35.71 -0.94 44.22
N SER A 101 -36.91 -0.79 43.65
CA SER A 101 -38.02 -1.76 43.49
C SER A 101 -39.21 -1.22 42.66
N MET A 102 -40.11 -2.14 42.25
CA MET A 102 -41.59 -1.99 42.16
C MET A 102 -42.26 -1.20 41.01
N ILE A 103 -43.11 -1.93 40.27
CA ILE A 103 -44.42 -1.53 39.66
C ILE A 103 -44.35 -0.49 38.50
N GLY A 104 -45.00 -0.68 37.34
CA GLY A 104 -46.12 -1.58 37.02
C GLY A 104 -46.35 -1.85 35.52
N LYS A 105 -47.56 -2.34 35.21
CA LYS A 105 -47.95 -3.01 33.95
C LYS A 105 -48.41 -2.00 32.87
N GLY A 106 -48.19 -2.31 31.58
CA GLY A 106 -48.84 -1.60 30.47
C GLY A 106 -48.69 -2.29 29.09
N LYS A 107 -49.77 -2.87 28.55
CA LYS A 107 -49.89 -3.38 27.17
C LYS A 107 -50.79 -2.45 26.34
N LYS A 108 -50.41 -2.14 25.09
CA LYS A 108 -51.22 -1.92 23.84
C LYS A 108 -50.27 -1.30 22.77
N LYS A 109 -50.13 -1.80 21.54
CA LYS A 109 -51.05 -1.94 20.36
C LYS A 109 -51.34 -0.61 19.62
N SER A 110 -51.43 -0.70 18.27
CA SER A 110 -51.84 0.32 17.26
C SER A 110 -50.95 1.57 17.12
N ASN A 111 -50.75 2.24 15.98
CA ASN A 111 -51.09 2.08 14.53
C ASN A 111 -49.88 2.65 13.71
N LEU A 112 -49.55 2.25 12.49
CA LEU A 112 -50.18 2.60 11.20
C LEU A 112 -50.43 4.11 11.00
N LEU A 113 -49.59 4.80 10.22
CA LEU A 113 -49.97 5.81 9.22
C LEU A 113 -48.74 6.40 8.47
N THR A 114 -48.96 6.67 7.18
CA THR A 114 -48.10 7.41 6.24
C THR A 114 -48.22 8.94 6.41
N PRO A 115 -47.26 9.74 5.93
CA PRO A 115 -47.52 11.12 5.54
C PRO A 115 -47.64 11.27 4.01
N SER A 116 -48.71 11.95 3.61
CA SER A 116 -48.97 12.44 2.26
C SER A 116 -48.02 13.58 1.88
N VAL A 117 -47.73 13.64 0.58
CA VAL A 117 -47.73 14.82 -0.30
C VAL A 117 -48.29 16.10 0.33
N ASN A 118 -47.58 17.22 0.12
CA ASN A 118 -48.12 18.57 0.06
C ASN A 118 -47.35 19.35 -1.02
N ASP A 119 -48.09 20.05 -1.88
CA ASP A 119 -47.57 21.00 -2.87
C ASP A 119 -47.00 22.26 -2.20
N PHE A 120 -46.04 22.92 -2.84
CA PHE A 120 -45.83 24.36 -2.63
C PHE A 120 -45.30 25.06 -3.90
N ASP A 121 -45.80 26.28 -4.07
CA ASP A 121 -45.81 27.13 -5.26
C ASP A 121 -44.45 27.78 -5.59
N PRO A 122 -44.01 27.88 -6.87
CA PRO A 122 -42.73 28.50 -7.23
C PRO A 122 -42.90 29.92 -7.79
N ASP A 123 -42.59 30.97 -7.01
CA ASP A 123 -42.39 32.30 -7.60
C ASP A 123 -41.35 33.19 -6.87
N ARG A 124 -40.68 34.04 -7.66
CA ARG A 124 -39.74 35.14 -7.33
C ARG A 124 -38.51 34.86 -6.42
N HIS A 125 -37.32 34.91 -7.03
CA HIS A 125 -36.59 36.18 -7.19
C HIS A 125 -35.27 36.03 -7.99
N LEU A 126 -35.26 36.45 -9.26
CA LEU A 126 -34.04 36.63 -10.05
C LEU A 126 -33.39 38.00 -9.74
N LYS A 127 -32.14 38.00 -9.26
CA LYS A 127 -31.27 39.19 -9.30
C LYS A 127 -30.59 39.26 -10.67
N LYS A 128 -30.89 40.31 -11.44
CA LYS A 128 -30.10 40.68 -12.62
C LYS A 128 -28.69 41.09 -12.19
N VAL A 129 -27.67 40.48 -12.79
CA VAL A 129 -26.32 41.06 -12.86
C VAL A 129 -26.11 41.54 -14.29
N LYS A 130 -25.59 42.76 -14.40
CA LYS A 130 -25.33 43.47 -15.65
C LYS A 130 -23.94 43.07 -16.14
N VAL A 131 -23.82 42.66 -17.39
CA VAL A 131 -22.55 42.62 -18.13
C VAL A 131 -22.81 43.39 -19.43
N GLU A 132 -21.87 44.27 -19.77
CA GLU A 132 -21.98 45.20 -20.89
C GLU A 132 -21.28 44.61 -22.13
N ASP A 133 -21.81 44.91 -23.31
CA ASP A 133 -21.15 44.68 -24.59
C ASP A 133 -19.86 45.51 -24.69
N GLU A 134 -18.85 45.00 -25.41
CA GLU A 134 -18.15 45.79 -26.44
C GLU A 134 -17.25 44.91 -27.34
N GLY A 135 -17.02 45.34 -28.59
CA GLY A 135 -15.89 44.90 -29.41
C GLY A 135 -16.15 43.75 -30.39
N GLY A 136 -16.73 44.06 -31.56
CA GLY A 136 -16.81 43.11 -32.69
C GLY A 136 -15.56 43.12 -33.59
N SER A 137 -15.49 42.16 -34.52
CA SER A 137 -14.69 42.30 -35.74
C SER A 137 -15.32 41.47 -36.87
N SER A 138 -15.35 42.06 -38.07
CA SER A 138 -15.99 41.52 -39.27
C SER A 138 -14.99 40.81 -40.19
N VAL A 139 -15.33 39.60 -40.66
CA VAL A 139 -14.83 39.07 -41.95
C VAL A 139 -15.98 38.34 -42.64
N ASP A 140 -16.31 38.78 -43.85
CA ASP A 140 -17.36 38.19 -44.71
C ASP A 140 -16.81 37.03 -45.58
N PRO A 141 -17.67 36.20 -46.20
CA PRO A 141 -17.34 34.81 -46.52
C PRO A 141 -16.93 34.55 -47.99
N GLN A 142 -16.17 33.48 -48.22
CA GLN A 142 -16.12 32.78 -49.52
C GLN A 142 -15.50 31.38 -49.42
N THR A 143 -16.33 30.32 -49.42
CA THR A 143 -16.19 29.09 -50.26
C THR A 143 -17.20 28.02 -49.82
N SER A 144 -18.27 27.85 -50.59
CA SER A 144 -19.13 26.66 -50.53
C SER A 144 -18.54 25.57 -51.43
N GLY A 145 -18.14 24.44 -50.85
CA GLY A 145 -17.66 23.25 -51.57
C GLY A 145 -18.60 22.06 -51.36
N ASP A 146 -18.90 21.33 -52.43
CA ASP A 146 -19.94 20.30 -52.47
C ASP A 146 -19.69 19.07 -51.57
N ILE A 147 -20.74 18.63 -50.87
CA ILE A 147 -20.79 17.34 -50.14
C ILE A 147 -21.95 16.51 -50.72
N SER A 148 -21.80 16.04 -51.96
CA SER A 148 -22.85 15.28 -52.67
C SER A 148 -22.35 14.01 -53.40
N THR A 149 -21.06 13.65 -53.28
CA THR A 149 -20.43 12.71 -54.25
C THR A 149 -19.68 11.52 -53.64
N GLN A 150 -19.95 11.12 -52.38
CA GLN A 150 -19.23 10.02 -51.71
C GLN A 150 -20.04 8.80 -51.24
N ILE A 151 -21.34 8.70 -51.58
CA ILE A 151 -22.17 7.53 -51.20
C ILE A 151 -22.25 6.45 -52.31
N GLY A 152 -21.72 6.72 -53.51
CA GLY A 152 -21.97 5.89 -54.71
C GLY A 152 -20.99 4.76 -55.06
N GLN A 153 -20.00 4.39 -54.22
CA GLN A 153 -18.87 3.54 -54.66
C GLN A 153 -18.50 2.31 -53.78
N MET A 154 -19.37 1.82 -52.89
CA MET A 154 -19.06 0.64 -52.03
C MET A 154 -19.88 -0.64 -52.28
N GLU A 155 -20.87 -0.67 -53.18
CA GLU A 155 -21.70 -1.87 -53.42
C GLU A 155 -21.16 -2.85 -54.50
N THR A 156 -20.03 -2.57 -55.17
CA THR A 156 -19.58 -3.34 -56.36
C THR A 156 -18.62 -4.53 -56.09
N VAL A 157 -18.37 -4.92 -54.83
CA VAL A 157 -17.33 -5.93 -54.50
C VAL A 157 -17.89 -7.22 -53.84
N LEU A 158 -19.19 -7.29 -53.52
CA LEU A 158 -19.79 -8.44 -52.82
C LEU A 158 -20.65 -9.39 -53.68
N GLU A 159 -20.84 -9.10 -54.97
CA GLU A 159 -21.73 -9.86 -55.87
C GLU A 159 -20.99 -10.90 -56.77
N GLN A 160 -19.76 -11.31 -56.43
CA GLN A 160 -18.99 -12.31 -57.19
C GLN A 160 -18.47 -13.48 -56.36
N GLN A 161 -19.36 -14.21 -55.67
CA GLN A 161 -19.01 -15.55 -55.17
C GLN A 161 -20.21 -16.49 -54.95
N LYS A 162 -20.96 -16.84 -56.02
CA LYS A 162 -21.94 -17.95 -55.95
C LYS A 162 -22.37 -18.62 -57.28
N ILE A 163 -21.42 -19.01 -58.14
CA ILE A 163 -21.70 -20.02 -59.19
C ILE A 163 -20.60 -21.09 -59.23
N LYS A 164 -20.89 -22.26 -58.64
CA LYS A 164 -20.52 -23.60 -59.15
C LYS A 164 -21.24 -24.69 -58.34
N ARG A 165 -22.36 -25.18 -58.86
CA ARG A 165 -22.87 -26.52 -58.53
C ARG A 165 -22.15 -27.53 -59.43
N GLY A 166 -21.80 -28.68 -58.87
CA GLY A 166 -21.39 -29.87 -59.60
C GLY A 166 -21.99 -31.10 -58.89
N ASN A 167 -22.68 -31.95 -59.63
CA ASN A 167 -23.36 -33.14 -59.08
C ASN A 167 -22.35 -34.20 -58.66
N GLN A 168 -22.71 -35.01 -57.66
CA GLN A 168 -22.71 -36.48 -57.82
C GLN A 168 -23.59 -37.17 -56.78
N ASP A 169 -24.19 -38.28 -57.21
CA ASP A 169 -25.22 -39.04 -56.50
C ASP A 169 -24.65 -40.02 -55.47
N LYS A 170 -25.44 -40.36 -54.43
CA LYS A 170 -25.90 -41.75 -54.14
C LYS A 170 -26.70 -41.90 -52.84
N ASP A 171 -27.96 -42.31 -53.01
CA ASP A 171 -28.66 -43.47 -52.43
C ASP A 171 -28.64 -43.83 -50.93
N THR A 172 -29.83 -44.27 -50.49
CA THR A 172 -30.18 -45.06 -49.26
C THR A 172 -30.05 -44.35 -47.90
N SER A 173 -31.00 -44.48 -46.95
CA SER A 173 -32.30 -45.17 -46.95
C SER A 173 -33.30 -44.54 -45.94
N GLU A 174 -34.56 -44.52 -46.36
CA GLU A 174 -35.81 -44.84 -45.63
C GLU A 174 -35.76 -45.14 -44.11
N ASP A 175 -36.52 -44.36 -43.34
CA ASP A 175 -37.64 -44.74 -42.43
C ASP A 175 -37.90 -43.57 -41.45
N ASP A 176 -39.08 -42.92 -41.46
CA ASP A 176 -40.32 -43.29 -40.73
C ASP A 176 -40.17 -43.28 -39.19
N SER A 177 -41.09 -42.76 -38.36
CA SER A 177 -42.25 -41.86 -38.54
C SER A 177 -42.77 -41.41 -37.14
N SER A 178 -44.00 -40.92 -37.05
CA SER A 178 -44.81 -40.73 -35.81
C SER A 178 -44.41 -39.64 -34.78
N ASP A 179 -44.85 -38.42 -35.06
CA ASP A 179 -45.91 -37.72 -34.31
C ASP A 179 -46.26 -38.10 -32.83
N SER A 180 -46.27 -37.05 -32.00
CA SER A 180 -47.44 -36.58 -31.21
C SER A 180 -47.45 -36.63 -29.65
N LYS A 181 -47.94 -35.49 -29.11
CA LYS A 181 -48.77 -35.26 -27.90
C LYS A 181 -48.17 -35.16 -26.50
N ASP A 182 -48.32 -33.94 -25.97
CA ASP A 182 -49.01 -33.57 -24.72
C ASP A 182 -48.80 -34.40 -23.44
N SER A 183 -48.38 -33.72 -22.37
CA SER A 183 -49.32 -33.38 -21.28
C SER A 183 -48.72 -32.49 -20.18
N ASP A 184 -49.47 -31.45 -19.82
CA ASP A 184 -49.33 -30.72 -18.55
C ASP A 184 -49.68 -31.62 -17.35
N SER A 185 -49.04 -31.41 -16.18
CA SER A 185 -49.78 -31.32 -14.91
C SER A 185 -48.97 -30.76 -13.73
N ARG A 186 -49.67 -29.99 -12.88
CA ARG A 186 -49.17 -29.38 -11.64
C ARG A 186 -49.48 -30.28 -10.43
N LYS A 187 -48.66 -30.18 -9.36
CA LYS A 187 -49.01 -30.13 -7.90
C LYS A 187 -47.71 -30.27 -7.09
N SER A 188 -47.26 -29.31 -6.29
CA SER A 188 -47.78 -28.83 -4.99
C SER A 188 -47.71 -29.85 -3.85
N GLY A 189 -46.86 -29.59 -2.85
CA GLY A 189 -46.81 -30.29 -1.55
C GLY A 189 -45.98 -29.47 -0.57
N LYS A 190 -46.51 -29.18 0.62
CA LYS A 190 -45.95 -28.22 1.57
C LYS A 190 -46.28 -28.62 3.02
N ASP A 191 -45.40 -28.19 3.93
CA ASP A 191 -45.61 -27.94 5.37
C ASP A 191 -45.46 -29.07 6.44
N ASN A 192 -44.88 -28.59 7.56
CA ASN A 192 -44.89 -29.04 8.96
C ASN A 192 -43.91 -30.16 9.41
N ILE A 193 -42.91 -29.90 10.27
CA ILE A 193 -42.83 -29.30 11.65
C ILE A 193 -43.11 -30.34 12.74
N GLU A 194 -42.13 -30.63 13.60
CA GLU A 194 -42.15 -30.36 15.06
C GLU A 194 -40.77 -30.55 15.72
N LYS A 195 -40.60 -29.92 16.90
CA LYS A 195 -39.46 -30.02 17.83
C LYS A 195 -40.01 -30.43 19.20
N GLU A 196 -39.22 -31.08 20.04
CA GLU A 196 -39.35 -30.90 21.50
C GLU A 196 -38.00 -31.08 22.23
N GLU A 197 -37.92 -30.54 23.46
CA GLU A 197 -36.71 -30.41 24.29
C GLU A 197 -36.80 -31.24 25.60
N GLU A 198 -35.84 -31.01 26.51
CA GLU A 198 -35.82 -31.40 27.94
C GLU A 198 -35.45 -32.86 28.30
N SER A 199 -34.74 -33.17 29.40
CA SER A 199 -34.21 -32.35 30.52
C SER A 199 -33.01 -33.02 31.25
N ALA A 200 -32.47 -32.27 32.23
CA ALA A 200 -31.78 -32.74 33.45
C ALA A 200 -30.34 -33.30 33.38
N GLY A 201 -29.47 -32.81 34.28
CA GLY A 201 -28.07 -33.29 34.42
C GLY A 201 -27.62 -33.42 35.89
N LYS A 202 -26.35 -33.74 36.14
CA LYS A 202 -25.70 -33.60 37.48
C LYS A 202 -24.16 -33.75 37.47
N LYS A 203 -23.50 -32.74 38.06
CA LYS A 203 -22.26 -32.76 38.87
C LYS A 203 -21.48 -34.11 39.04
N LYS A 204 -20.19 -34.17 38.65
CA LYS A 204 -19.00 -34.19 39.57
C LYS A 204 -17.64 -34.56 38.92
N LYS A 205 -16.69 -33.64 39.05
CA LYS A 205 -15.27 -33.78 39.46
C LYS A 205 -14.65 -35.20 39.59
N LYS A 206 -13.44 -35.33 38.99
CA LYS A 206 -12.14 -35.78 39.58
C LYS A 206 -11.58 -37.17 39.20
N LYS A 207 -10.24 -37.19 38.98
CA LYS A 207 -9.29 -38.33 38.94
C LYS A 207 -9.40 -39.36 37.79
N ARG A 208 -8.44 -39.30 36.86
CA ARG A 208 -7.83 -40.50 36.23
C ARG A 208 -6.32 -40.46 36.45
N ARG A 209 -5.72 -41.58 36.87
CA ARG A 209 -4.27 -41.74 37.11
C ARG A 209 -3.83 -43.15 36.72
N LYS A 210 -2.93 -43.23 35.72
CA LYS A 210 -1.98 -44.33 35.41
C LYS A 210 -2.49 -45.71 34.91
N LYS A 211 -1.71 -46.24 33.93
CA LYS A 211 -1.48 -47.66 33.55
C LYS A 211 -2.65 -48.37 32.82
N LYS A 212 -2.43 -49.33 31.89
CA LYS A 212 -1.20 -49.91 31.29
C LYS A 212 -1.52 -50.63 29.95
N LYS A 213 -0.53 -50.71 29.04
CA LYS A 213 -0.19 -51.79 28.07
C LYS A 213 -1.28 -52.61 27.32
N GLY A 214 -1.11 -52.69 25.99
CA GLY A 214 -1.54 -53.75 25.06
C GLY A 214 -1.59 -53.18 23.63
N SER A 215 -0.83 -53.53 22.58
CA SER A 215 -0.04 -54.72 22.15
C SER A 215 -0.72 -55.61 21.09
N SER A 216 -0.72 -55.18 19.82
CA SER A 216 -0.70 -56.01 18.57
C SER A 216 -0.44 -55.05 17.38
N LYS A 217 0.48 -55.24 16.42
CA LYS A 217 0.94 -56.33 15.51
C LYS A 217 0.24 -56.30 14.12
N GLY A 218 1.03 -56.43 13.04
CA GLY A 218 0.66 -56.26 11.61
C GLY A 218 1.17 -54.90 11.09
N ASP A 219 2.18 -54.74 10.22
CA ASP A 219 2.70 -55.53 9.07
C ASP A 219 1.64 -55.64 7.94
N THR A 220 1.88 -55.36 6.65
CA THR A 220 3.14 -55.30 5.84
C THR A 220 3.14 -54.24 4.70
N ASP A 221 4.34 -53.75 4.37
CA ASP A 221 4.94 -53.43 3.05
C ASP A 221 4.13 -52.95 1.81
N ALA A 222 4.65 -51.88 1.18
CA ALA A 222 5.24 -51.97 -0.17
C ALA A 222 6.22 -50.81 -0.43
N LYS A 223 7.31 -51.10 -1.16
CA LYS A 223 8.41 -50.16 -1.51
C LYS A 223 8.57 -50.14 -3.03
N PRO A 224 9.17 -49.08 -3.61
CA PRO A 224 10.43 -49.35 -4.29
C PRO A 224 11.54 -48.32 -4.01
N LYS A 225 12.78 -48.81 -4.12
CA LYS A 225 14.04 -48.07 -4.38
C LYS A 225 14.31 -48.15 -5.91
N PRO A 226 15.22 -47.38 -6.53
CA PRO A 226 16.58 -47.01 -6.08
C PRO A 226 16.84 -45.48 -6.22
N GLU A 227 18.05 -44.90 -6.19
CA GLU A 227 19.43 -45.41 -6.28
C GLU A 227 20.43 -44.47 -5.56
N THR A 228 21.71 -44.84 -5.48
CA THR A 228 22.71 -44.18 -4.61
C THR A 228 23.88 -43.61 -5.40
N LYS A 229 24.13 -42.29 -5.29
CA LYS A 229 25.46 -41.69 -5.43
C LYS A 229 25.61 -40.56 -4.42
N SER A 230 26.66 -40.63 -3.61
CA SER A 230 26.97 -39.63 -2.58
C SER A 230 28.43 -39.22 -2.72
N ASP A 231 28.67 -38.13 -3.44
CA ASP A 231 30.00 -37.52 -3.49
C ASP A 231 30.25 -36.73 -2.21
N LYS A 232 31.49 -36.83 -1.71
CA LYS A 232 31.99 -36.01 -0.61
C LYS A 232 32.45 -34.67 -1.17
N PRO A 233 32.18 -33.55 -0.49
CA PRO A 233 33.04 -32.38 -0.52
C PRO A 233 33.90 -32.30 0.75
N ASP A 234 35.05 -31.64 0.61
CA ASP A 234 36.12 -31.61 1.61
C ASP A 234 35.81 -30.80 2.86
N LYS A 235 36.52 -31.14 3.94
CA LYS A 235 36.63 -30.29 5.12
C LYS A 235 37.77 -29.30 4.92
N MET A 236 37.44 -28.01 4.75
CA MET A 236 38.41 -26.93 4.95
C MET A 236 38.55 -26.59 6.44
N ASP A 237 39.73 -26.14 6.82
CA ASP A 237 40.14 -25.86 8.20
C ASP A 237 39.44 -24.65 8.82
N GLY A 238 39.07 -24.79 10.10
CA GLY A 238 38.62 -23.70 10.95
C GLY A 238 39.71 -23.28 11.94
N THR A 239 40.19 -22.05 11.80
CA THR A 239 41.39 -21.54 12.49
C THR A 239 41.25 -21.43 14.01
N ARG A 240 42.36 -21.73 14.72
CA ARG A 240 42.53 -21.58 16.18
C ARG A 240 42.29 -20.15 16.67
N LEU A 241 41.57 -20.02 17.79
CA LEU A 241 41.86 -18.99 18.80
C LEU A 241 42.95 -19.51 19.77
N THR A 242 43.88 -18.64 20.11
CA THR A 242 45.11 -18.98 20.85
C THR A 242 44.89 -19.02 22.36
N LYS A 243 45.38 -20.08 23.02
CA LYS A 243 45.59 -20.10 24.47
C LYS A 243 46.99 -20.62 24.76
N ALA A 244 47.88 -19.71 25.19
CA ALA A 244 49.22 -20.07 25.64
C ALA A 244 49.16 -20.68 27.05
N GLY A 245 50.00 -21.67 27.32
CA GLY A 245 50.03 -22.39 28.59
C GLY A 245 50.52 -23.83 28.41
N ASN A 246 51.83 -24.00 28.30
CA ASN A 246 52.47 -25.30 28.04
C ASN A 246 52.47 -26.19 29.30
N GLY A 247 52.20 -27.49 29.12
CA GLY A 247 52.24 -28.49 30.20
C GLY A 247 51.98 -29.90 29.66
N SER A 248 53.04 -30.68 29.47
CA SER A 248 53.01 -31.96 28.74
C SER A 248 52.41 -33.12 29.55
N GLY A 249 51.64 -33.98 28.88
CA GLY A 249 51.24 -35.28 29.42
C GLY A 249 50.56 -36.17 28.37
N ASN A 250 51.29 -37.11 27.77
CA ASN A 250 50.71 -38.17 26.93
C ASN A 250 49.97 -39.19 27.80
N ALA A 251 48.69 -39.45 27.52
CA ALA A 251 47.99 -40.66 27.96
C ALA A 251 46.78 -41.01 27.08
N ASP A 252 46.48 -42.30 27.02
CA ASP A 252 45.60 -43.05 26.11
C ASP A 252 44.21 -42.51 25.71
N LYS A 253 43.82 -42.90 24.49
CA LYS A 253 42.44 -42.81 23.98
C LYS A 253 41.58 -43.95 24.53
N THR A 254 40.76 -43.67 25.54
CA THR A 254 39.67 -44.57 25.98
C THR A 254 38.30 -44.00 25.54
N PRO A 255 37.38 -44.80 24.95
CA PRO A 255 36.12 -44.27 24.43
C PRO A 255 35.05 -44.06 25.51
N GLY A 256 34.26 -42.99 25.39
CA GLY A 256 32.86 -43.00 25.86
C GLY A 256 32.53 -42.49 27.27
N ARG A 257 33.29 -41.55 27.85
CA ARG A 257 32.85 -40.88 29.10
C ARG A 257 31.74 -39.87 28.79
N ARG A 258 30.50 -40.16 29.22
CA ARG A 258 29.41 -39.16 29.22
C ARG A 258 29.89 -37.91 29.95
N GLN A 259 29.83 -36.77 29.27
CA GLN A 259 30.23 -35.47 29.82
C GLN A 259 29.31 -35.16 31.01
N MET A 260 29.81 -35.35 32.23
CA MET A 260 29.06 -34.98 33.42
C MET A 260 28.87 -33.46 33.40
N SER A 261 27.61 -33.02 33.46
CA SER A 261 27.27 -31.61 33.69
C SER A 261 28.14 -31.08 34.83
N SER A 262 28.87 -29.99 34.58
CA SER A 262 29.66 -29.35 35.62
C SER A 262 28.78 -29.08 36.85
N THR A 263 29.27 -29.44 38.04
CA THR A 263 28.61 -29.10 39.31
C THR A 263 28.71 -27.61 39.62
N LEU A 264 29.63 -26.91 38.97
CA LEU A 264 29.88 -25.47 39.08
C LEU A 264 29.30 -24.69 37.90
N ILE A 265 28.90 -23.45 38.17
CA ILE A 265 28.59 -22.38 37.21
C ILE A 265 29.52 -21.21 37.49
N ASP A 266 30.13 -20.66 36.43
CA ASP A 266 30.96 -19.48 36.52
C ASP A 266 30.07 -18.22 36.54
N VAL A 267 30.14 -17.44 37.61
CA VAL A 267 29.35 -16.21 37.77
C VAL A 267 30.26 -15.01 37.67
N CYS A 268 30.09 -14.24 36.60
CA CYS A 268 30.78 -12.96 36.41
C CYS A 268 29.96 -11.83 37.04
N PHE A 269 30.43 -11.28 38.15
CA PHE A 269 29.85 -10.14 38.83
C PHE A 269 30.37 -8.85 38.21
N ASN A 270 29.48 -8.10 37.58
CA ASN A 270 29.77 -6.79 36.99
C ASN A 270 29.17 -5.71 37.89
N ALA A 271 29.99 -4.78 38.36
CA ALA A 271 29.57 -3.73 39.29
C ALA A 271 30.19 -2.37 38.90
N VAL A 272 29.46 -1.29 39.18
CA VAL A 272 29.92 0.08 38.98
C VAL A 272 30.32 0.66 40.33
N ILE A 273 31.60 0.92 40.53
CA ILE A 273 32.13 1.45 41.77
C ILE A 273 31.97 2.97 41.75
N SER A 274 31.28 3.50 42.75
CA SER A 274 31.12 4.95 42.94
C SER A 274 32.42 5.57 43.45
N PRO A 275 32.77 6.80 43.04
CA PRO A 275 33.89 7.54 43.66
C PRO A 275 33.68 7.75 45.18
N THR A 276 32.45 7.63 45.69
CA THR A 276 32.15 7.78 47.12
C THR A 276 32.74 6.68 48.01
N ILE A 277 32.96 5.46 47.47
CA ILE A 277 33.51 4.33 48.23
C ILE A 277 35.02 4.15 48.00
N LEU A 278 35.62 4.88 47.07
CA LEU A 278 37.05 4.88 46.78
C LEU A 278 37.72 6.08 47.46
N SER A 279 38.82 5.82 48.18
CA SER A 279 39.70 6.88 48.68
C SER A 279 40.78 7.23 47.63
N ASN A 280 41.28 6.22 46.91
CA ASN A 280 42.22 6.38 45.82
C ASN A 280 42.03 5.24 44.81
N SER A 281 41.60 5.54 43.58
CA SER A 281 41.29 4.54 42.55
C SER A 281 42.51 3.74 42.03
N GLU A 282 43.74 4.21 42.28
CA GLU A 282 44.97 3.52 41.87
C GLU A 282 45.46 2.52 42.90
N THR A 283 45.25 2.80 44.19
CA THR A 283 45.78 1.99 45.31
C THR A 283 44.73 1.16 46.05
N ASP A 284 43.45 1.54 45.96
CA ASP A 284 42.36 0.79 46.55
C ASP A 284 42.08 -0.51 45.77
N SER A 285 41.62 -1.54 46.48
CA SER A 285 41.19 -2.80 45.84
C SER A 285 39.80 -3.20 46.28
N VAL A 286 38.95 -3.46 45.29
CA VAL A 286 37.59 -3.96 45.49
C VAL A 286 37.61 -5.48 45.47
N VAL A 287 36.88 -6.11 46.39
CA VAL A 287 36.64 -7.55 46.42
C VAL A 287 35.15 -7.84 46.51
N VAL A 288 34.76 -9.01 46.00
CA VAL A 288 33.50 -9.66 46.35
C VAL A 288 33.76 -10.62 47.51
N ASP A 289 33.06 -10.41 48.61
CA ASP A 289 33.15 -11.17 49.86
C ASP A 289 31.89 -12.05 50.03
N PHE A 290 32.08 -13.33 50.36
CA PHE A 290 31.00 -14.31 50.54
C PHE A 290 30.99 -14.80 51.99
N PRO A 291 30.18 -14.22 52.89
CA PRO A 291 30.23 -14.59 54.31
C PRO A 291 29.91 -16.06 54.56
N GLY A 292 30.85 -16.75 55.23
CA GLY A 292 30.85 -18.21 55.40
C GLY A 292 31.86 -18.95 54.51
N PHE A 293 32.44 -18.26 53.51
CA PHE A 293 33.55 -18.76 52.70
C PHE A 293 34.83 -18.02 53.10
N SER A 294 35.96 -18.74 53.17
CA SER A 294 37.24 -18.18 53.63
C SER A 294 38.00 -17.36 52.57
N HIS A 295 37.34 -16.98 51.48
CA HIS A 295 37.97 -16.36 50.31
C HIS A 295 37.09 -15.21 49.80
N SER A 296 37.61 -13.98 49.90
CA SER A 296 37.14 -12.85 49.10
C SER A 296 37.88 -12.82 47.76
N VAL A 297 37.20 -12.53 46.66
CA VAL A 297 37.79 -12.55 45.31
C VAL A 297 38.02 -11.12 44.83
N LYS A 298 39.27 -10.78 44.49
CA LYS A 298 39.64 -9.44 44.01
C LYS A 298 39.02 -9.17 42.63
N MET A 299 38.38 -8.02 42.53
CA MET A 299 37.73 -7.52 41.33
C MET A 299 38.73 -6.83 40.41
N LYS A 300 38.62 -7.08 39.11
CA LYS A 300 39.38 -6.38 38.08
C LYS A 300 38.64 -5.08 37.78
N LEU A 301 39.30 -3.94 37.95
CA LEU A 301 38.76 -2.65 37.54
C LEU A 301 39.10 -2.46 36.05
N ASP A 302 38.06 -2.39 35.22
CA ASP A 302 38.16 -2.57 33.77
C ASP A 302 38.04 -1.26 32.98
N ARG A 303 37.12 -0.37 33.38
CA ARG A 303 36.77 0.83 32.60
C ARG A 303 36.37 2.00 33.49
N PHE A 304 37.08 3.12 33.35
CA PHE A 304 36.65 4.41 33.92
C PHE A 304 35.51 5.01 33.10
N ILE A 305 34.56 5.63 33.78
CA ILE A 305 33.42 6.37 33.21
C ILE A 305 33.55 7.84 33.64
N SER A 306 32.71 8.73 33.10
CA SER A 306 32.56 10.09 33.62
C SER A 306 32.33 10.11 35.13
N ASP A 307 32.65 11.25 35.74
CA ASP A 307 32.34 11.57 37.13
C ASP A 307 33.00 10.63 38.17
N GLY A 308 34.09 9.95 37.78
CA GLY A 308 34.92 9.11 38.65
C GLY A 308 34.35 7.71 38.93
N TYR A 309 33.30 7.29 38.23
CA TYR A 309 32.77 5.92 38.32
C TYR A 309 33.68 4.92 37.60
N ILE A 310 33.80 3.70 38.13
CA ILE A 310 34.65 2.64 37.57
C ILE A 310 33.85 1.35 37.41
N VAL A 311 33.75 0.80 36.20
CA VAL A 311 33.26 -0.57 36.00
C VAL A 311 34.37 -1.54 36.36
N GLY A 312 34.03 -2.60 37.08
CA GLY A 312 34.87 -3.78 37.16
C GLY A 312 34.08 -5.07 37.06
N SER A 313 34.82 -6.16 36.93
CA SER A 313 34.30 -7.52 36.82
C SER A 313 35.08 -8.50 37.69
N VAL A 314 34.41 -9.57 38.13
CA VAL A 314 35.07 -10.75 38.73
C VAL A 314 34.29 -12.02 38.42
N THR A 315 34.96 -13.05 37.93
CA THR A 315 34.34 -14.37 37.72
C THR A 315 34.64 -15.28 38.90
N VAL A 316 33.58 -15.84 39.50
CA VAL A 316 33.66 -16.75 40.64
C VAL A 316 32.95 -18.07 40.28
N PRO A 317 33.62 -19.23 40.40
CA PRO A 317 32.97 -20.52 40.20
C PRO A 317 32.10 -20.86 41.43
N ILE A 318 30.79 -21.00 41.24
CA ILE A 318 29.81 -21.25 42.30
C ILE A 318 29.13 -22.60 42.05
N ALA A 319 28.93 -23.40 43.10
CA ALA A 319 28.24 -24.68 42.98
C ALA A 319 26.74 -24.47 42.64
N LYS A 320 26.25 -25.18 41.62
CA LYS A 320 24.91 -24.97 41.05
C LYS A 320 23.78 -25.21 42.05
N ASP A 321 23.98 -26.11 43.00
CA ASP A 321 23.05 -26.39 44.09
C ASP A 321 22.83 -25.15 44.99
N LEU A 322 23.90 -24.43 45.35
CA LEU A 322 23.84 -23.19 46.16
C LEU A 322 23.02 -22.05 45.52
N VAL A 323 22.82 -22.09 44.19
CA VAL A 323 22.13 -21.04 43.42
C VAL A 323 20.85 -21.52 42.73
N SER A 324 20.55 -22.82 42.74
CA SER A 324 19.39 -23.43 42.05
C SER A 324 18.02 -23.17 42.69
N GLY A 325 17.91 -22.24 43.64
CA GLY A 325 16.65 -21.89 44.33
C GLY A 325 16.10 -22.95 45.28
N SER A 326 16.79 -24.07 45.47
CA SER A 326 16.41 -25.16 46.39
C SER A 326 16.98 -25.00 47.81
N TYR A 327 17.96 -24.10 47.99
CA TYR A 327 18.63 -23.79 49.25
C TYR A 327 18.51 -22.30 49.59
N ARG A 328 18.98 -21.90 50.79
CA ARG A 328 19.08 -20.48 51.16
C ARG A 328 19.92 -19.73 50.11
N PRO A 329 19.51 -18.55 49.63
CA PRO A 329 20.27 -17.82 48.62
C PRO A 329 21.68 -17.50 49.14
N LEU A 330 22.68 -17.72 48.29
CA LEU A 330 24.07 -17.36 48.58
C LEU A 330 24.17 -15.84 48.71
N ASN A 331 24.60 -15.39 49.90
CA ASN A 331 24.72 -13.98 50.21
C ASN A 331 26.18 -13.51 49.98
N TYR A 332 26.34 -12.27 49.52
CA TYR A 332 27.65 -11.64 49.29
C TYR A 332 27.60 -10.14 49.52
N ASN A 333 28.77 -9.51 49.65
CA ASN A 333 28.89 -8.06 49.74
C ASN A 333 30.16 -7.58 49.03
N TYR A 334 30.18 -6.33 48.57
CA TYR A 334 31.41 -5.70 48.07
C TYR A 334 32.17 -5.03 49.21
N LYS A 335 33.50 -5.14 49.20
CA LYS A 335 34.40 -4.48 50.15
C LYS A 335 35.55 -3.80 49.42
N VAL A 336 35.91 -2.60 49.89
CA VAL A 336 37.07 -1.84 49.42
C VAL A 336 38.15 -1.86 50.51
N PHE A 337 39.33 -2.34 50.17
CA PHE A 337 40.53 -2.21 50.99
C PHE A 337 41.30 -0.97 50.55
N HIS A 338 41.55 -0.04 51.47
CA HIS A 338 42.23 1.20 51.14
C HIS A 338 43.75 1.08 51.23
N GLY A 339 44.46 1.40 50.15
CA GLY A 339 45.91 1.16 50.06
C GLY A 339 46.74 1.99 51.04
N GLU A 340 46.31 3.23 51.30
CA GLU A 340 47.04 4.20 52.13
C GLU A 340 46.80 4.03 53.64
N ALA A 341 45.76 3.30 54.04
CA ALA A 341 45.36 3.14 55.44
C ALA A 341 45.42 1.67 55.86
N LYS A 342 46.54 1.24 56.45
CA LYS A 342 46.79 -0.15 56.88
C LYS A 342 45.58 -0.79 57.58
N GLY A 343 44.89 -1.68 56.86
CA GLY A 343 43.75 -2.47 57.37
C GLY A 343 42.39 -1.78 57.36
N LYS A 344 42.24 -0.56 56.82
CA LYS A 344 40.93 0.09 56.74
C LYS A 344 40.13 -0.49 55.57
N THR A 345 39.00 -1.10 55.88
CA THR A 345 38.04 -1.63 54.90
C THR A 345 36.72 -0.88 54.94
N THR A 346 36.22 -0.42 53.81
CA THR A 346 34.86 0.09 53.66
C THR A 346 34.00 -0.98 53.01
N SER A 347 32.88 -1.35 53.62
CA SER A 347 31.89 -2.25 53.01
C SER A 347 30.87 -1.44 52.23
N GLU A 348 30.31 -2.01 51.17
CA GLU A 348 29.16 -1.43 50.47
C GLU A 348 27.98 -1.22 51.44
N TYR A 349 27.28 -0.10 51.25
CA TYR A 349 25.96 0.10 51.80
C TYR A 349 24.87 -0.38 50.84
N PHE A 350 24.30 -1.54 51.17
CA PHE A 350 23.17 -2.11 50.47
C PHE A 350 21.93 -2.11 51.38
N HIS A 351 20.90 -1.35 51.01
CA HIS A 351 19.66 -1.25 51.78
C HIS A 351 18.65 -2.30 51.34
N ILE A 352 18.06 -3.03 52.30
CA ILE A 352 16.88 -3.88 52.07
C ILE A 352 15.76 -3.39 52.98
N SER A 353 14.59 -3.15 52.39
CA SER A 353 13.39 -2.72 53.10
C SER A 353 13.10 -3.60 54.33
N GLY A 354 12.88 -2.97 55.48
CA GLY A 354 12.55 -3.65 56.74
C GLY A 354 13.73 -4.23 57.54
N ARG A 355 14.98 -4.11 57.08
CA ARG A 355 16.18 -4.51 57.85
C ARG A 355 17.04 -3.28 58.19
N ARG A 356 17.56 -3.22 59.42
CA ARG A 356 18.25 -2.01 59.93
C ARG A 356 19.75 -1.94 59.65
N ASP A 357 20.42 -3.09 59.50
CA ASP A 357 21.89 -3.15 59.39
C ASP A 357 22.36 -3.94 58.17
N GLY A 358 23.47 -3.48 57.58
CA GLY A 358 24.34 -4.11 56.57
C GLY A 358 23.78 -5.33 55.85
N CYS A 359 22.83 -5.12 54.94
CA CYS A 359 22.27 -6.22 54.19
C CYS A 359 23.23 -6.69 53.09
N MET A 360 23.20 -7.99 52.81
CA MET A 360 23.99 -8.61 51.76
C MET A 360 23.16 -8.75 50.49
N ARG A 361 23.83 -8.66 49.35
CA ARG A 361 23.29 -9.03 48.04
C ARG A 361 23.10 -10.54 47.96
N GLN A 362 22.22 -10.98 47.07
CA GLN A 362 21.89 -12.40 46.85
C GLN A 362 22.20 -12.83 45.42
N VAL A 363 22.90 -13.96 45.28
CA VAL A 363 23.19 -14.55 43.96
C VAL A 363 21.91 -15.21 43.43
N LEU A 364 21.20 -14.51 42.56
CA LEU A 364 19.93 -14.95 41.97
C LEU A 364 20.14 -15.31 40.50
N ILE A 365 20.39 -16.59 40.19
CA ILE A 365 20.63 -17.07 38.82
C ILE A 365 19.33 -17.66 38.23
N PRO A 366 18.80 -17.09 37.13
CA PRO A 366 17.71 -17.71 36.38
C PRO A 366 18.07 -19.11 35.87
N SER A 367 17.14 -20.06 35.97
CA SER A 367 17.38 -21.48 35.67
C SER A 367 17.92 -21.74 34.25
N LYS A 368 17.60 -20.88 33.28
CA LYS A 368 18.13 -20.90 31.90
C LYS A 368 19.67 -20.86 31.83
N TYR A 369 20.36 -20.20 32.78
CA TYR A 369 21.81 -20.08 32.79
C TYR A 369 22.52 -21.26 33.50
N LEU A 370 21.82 -21.97 34.40
CA LEU A 370 22.37 -23.15 35.09
C LEU A 370 22.77 -24.27 34.12
N SER A 371 22.07 -24.38 32.98
CA SER A 371 22.42 -25.27 31.87
C SER A 371 23.53 -24.74 30.96
N GLN A 372 23.76 -23.43 30.91
CA GLN A 372 24.80 -22.80 30.09
C GLN A 372 26.18 -22.84 30.76
N GLY A 373 26.22 -22.90 32.10
CA GLY A 373 27.46 -23.00 32.87
C GLY A 373 28.17 -21.67 33.12
N PHE A 374 27.65 -20.57 32.58
CA PHE A 374 28.14 -19.21 32.80
C PHE A 374 26.96 -18.24 33.00
N TYR A 375 27.12 -17.22 33.85
CA TYR A 375 26.13 -16.16 34.07
C TYR A 375 26.80 -14.80 34.34
N ASN A 376 26.36 -13.75 33.65
CA ASN A 376 26.72 -12.37 33.97
C ASN A 376 25.69 -11.77 34.94
N SER A 377 26.11 -11.48 36.17
CA SER A 377 25.35 -10.63 37.10
C SER A 377 25.69 -9.16 36.85
N TYR A 378 24.68 -8.29 36.86
CA TYR A 378 24.83 -6.84 36.74
C TYR A 378 24.30 -6.20 38.00
N ASP A 379 25.22 -5.77 38.86
CA ASP A 379 24.94 -5.51 40.28
C ASP A 379 24.57 -4.05 40.58
N GLY A 380 24.56 -3.18 39.56
CA GLY A 380 24.29 -1.76 39.73
C GLY A 380 25.48 -1.01 40.33
N ILE A 381 25.19 0.03 41.13
CA ILE A 381 26.24 0.86 41.74
C ILE A 381 26.57 0.38 43.15
N ILE A 382 27.88 0.30 43.43
CA ILE A 382 28.47 0.01 44.72
C ILE A 382 28.94 1.33 45.35
N ARG A 383 28.52 1.61 46.57
CA ARG A 383 28.80 2.87 47.27
C ARG A 383 28.86 2.73 48.78
N GLU A 384 29.44 3.74 49.44
CA GLU A 384 29.35 3.90 50.88
C GLU A 384 27.95 4.37 51.30
N ASP A 385 27.62 4.27 52.59
CA ASP A 385 26.33 4.72 53.12
C ASP A 385 26.20 6.23 52.98
N PRO A 386 25.26 6.75 52.15
CA PRO A 386 25.11 8.19 51.92
C PRO A 386 24.64 8.95 53.17
N ARG A 387 24.28 8.25 54.25
CA ARG A 387 23.93 8.83 55.55
C ARG A 387 25.15 9.06 56.44
N ILE A 388 26.29 8.41 56.16
CA ILE A 388 27.52 8.55 56.94
C ILE A 388 28.30 9.76 56.43
N ASP A 389 27.91 10.94 56.89
CA ASP A 389 28.67 12.17 56.64
C ASP A 389 29.96 12.18 57.50
N LYS A 390 31.07 11.72 56.89
CA LYS A 390 32.41 11.69 57.49
C LYS A 390 32.91 13.07 57.98
N SER A 391 32.34 14.18 57.49
CA SER A 391 32.72 15.54 57.95
C SER A 391 32.09 15.92 59.30
N LYS A 392 30.99 15.25 59.69
CA LYS A 392 30.30 15.51 60.95
C LYS A 392 30.75 14.51 62.02
N GLY A 393 31.67 14.95 62.87
CA GLY A 393 32.26 14.14 63.93
C GLY A 393 31.23 13.47 64.87
N PHE A 394 31.68 12.38 65.50
CA PHE A 394 30.93 11.40 66.30
C PHE A 394 29.74 11.93 67.12
N TRP A 395 29.86 13.12 67.71
CA TRP A 395 28.84 13.78 68.54
C TRP A 395 27.51 14.11 67.82
N TYR A 396 27.49 14.24 66.48
CA TYR A 396 26.24 14.55 65.75
C TYR A 396 25.25 13.37 65.73
N THR A 397 25.75 12.13 65.81
CA THR A 397 24.94 10.89 65.67
C THR A 397 23.82 10.73 66.70
N LYS A 398 23.93 11.37 67.88
CA LYS A 398 22.98 11.16 68.98
C LYS A 398 21.71 12.00 68.86
N PHE A 399 21.82 13.24 68.37
CA PHE A 399 20.67 14.13 68.11
C PHE A 399 19.98 13.82 66.77
N ASP A 400 20.71 13.24 65.80
CA ASP A 400 20.11 12.86 64.53
C ASP A 400 19.07 11.74 64.66
N ASN A 401 18.90 10.98 65.76
CA ASN A 401 17.82 9.96 65.84
C ASN A 401 16.37 10.52 65.72
N ILE A 402 16.12 11.72 66.24
CA ILE A 402 14.81 12.39 66.11
C ILE A 402 14.71 13.03 64.71
N LYS A 403 15.79 13.66 64.24
CA LYS A 403 15.88 14.26 62.90
C LYS A 403 15.85 13.20 61.79
N GLU A 404 16.35 12.00 62.04
CA GLU A 404 16.30 10.79 61.21
C GLU A 404 14.88 10.26 61.15
N SER A 405 14.08 10.35 62.20
CA SER A 405 12.69 9.87 62.13
C SER A 405 11.86 10.74 61.16
N VAL A 406 12.16 12.05 61.12
CA VAL A 406 11.59 12.99 60.14
C VAL A 406 12.26 12.85 58.75
N LYS A 407 13.59 12.73 58.67
CA LYS A 407 14.33 12.41 57.42
C LYS A 407 14.01 11.01 56.86
N LYS A 408 13.53 10.05 57.65
CA LYS A 408 13.04 8.73 57.17
C LYS A 408 11.63 8.82 56.58
N LEU A 409 10.95 9.96 56.76
CA LEU A 409 9.74 10.30 56.01
C LEU A 409 10.10 11.12 54.77
N ILE A 410 10.93 12.16 54.92
CA ILE A 410 11.27 13.12 53.84
C ILE A 410 12.37 12.60 52.90
N GLY A 411 13.50 12.16 53.43
CA GLY A 411 14.65 11.64 52.68
C GLY A 411 14.46 10.21 52.12
N LYS A 412 13.26 9.64 52.22
CA LYS A 412 12.88 8.49 51.38
C LYS A 412 12.82 8.89 49.91
N ASP A 413 12.35 10.11 49.62
CA ASP A 413 12.30 10.62 48.25
C ASP A 413 13.70 10.96 47.75
N ASP A 414 14.59 11.48 48.62
CA ASP A 414 16.01 11.68 48.30
C ASP A 414 16.71 10.34 47.97
N TYR A 415 16.57 9.32 48.82
CA TYR A 415 17.20 8.01 48.58
C TYR A 415 16.57 7.27 47.39
N LEU A 416 15.25 7.38 47.17
CA LEU A 416 14.60 6.84 45.99
C LEU A 416 15.05 7.56 44.70
N THR A 417 15.32 8.87 44.78
CA THR A 417 15.87 9.64 43.66
C THR A 417 17.31 9.20 43.37
N LEU A 418 18.12 9.04 44.41
CA LEU A 418 19.46 8.48 44.32
C LEU A 418 19.46 7.09 43.67
N LEU A 419 18.55 6.18 44.06
CA LEU A 419 18.43 4.86 43.44
C LEU A 419 17.99 4.91 41.96
N LYS A 420 17.20 5.92 41.56
CA LYS A 420 16.87 6.12 40.14
C LYS A 420 18.09 6.60 39.35
N GLU A 421 18.84 7.54 39.90
CA GLU A 421 20.10 8.01 39.31
C GLU A 421 21.12 6.88 39.20
N ASP A 422 21.23 6.05 40.25
CA ASP A 422 22.13 4.89 40.29
C ASP A 422 21.75 3.83 39.25
N ALA A 423 20.47 3.51 39.13
CA ALA A 423 20.00 2.59 38.10
C ALA A 423 20.23 3.17 36.69
N GLN A 424 19.96 4.47 36.47
CA GLN A 424 20.20 5.13 35.18
C GLN A 424 21.69 5.15 34.80
N GLN A 425 22.56 5.51 35.76
CA GLN A 425 24.01 5.55 35.56
C GLN A 425 24.60 4.15 35.42
N ALA A 426 24.06 3.13 36.12
CA ALA A 426 24.46 1.74 35.93
C ALA A 426 24.11 1.20 34.54
N VAL A 427 22.97 1.60 33.95
CA VAL A 427 22.66 1.28 32.54
C VAL A 427 23.72 1.85 31.61
N LEU A 428 24.00 3.15 31.72
CA LEU A 428 25.04 3.82 30.92
C LEU A 428 26.42 3.16 31.11
N ALA A 429 26.74 2.76 32.34
CA ALA A 429 28.00 2.14 32.73
C ALA A 429 28.19 0.70 32.23
N PHE A 430 27.12 -0.08 32.08
CA PHE A 430 27.19 -1.48 31.63
C PHE A 430 26.98 -1.67 30.14
N LEU A 431 26.44 -0.66 29.43
CA LEU A 431 26.38 -0.71 27.98
C LEU A 431 27.79 -0.80 27.37
N PRO A 432 27.99 -1.63 26.33
CA PRO A 432 29.23 -1.65 25.58
C PRO A 432 29.38 -0.33 24.82
N ASP A 433 30.59 0.00 24.40
CA ASP A 433 30.77 1.10 23.46
C ASP A 433 30.30 0.63 22.07
N TRP A 434 29.05 0.95 21.72
CA TRP A 434 28.40 0.50 20.49
C TRP A 434 28.92 1.31 19.29
N GLN A 435 30.12 0.96 18.84
CA GLN A 435 30.77 1.57 17.69
C GLN A 435 30.36 0.85 16.39
N LEU A 436 29.83 1.60 15.42
CA LEU A 436 29.45 1.12 14.09
C LEU A 436 30.68 0.87 13.16
N LYS A 437 31.82 0.41 13.67
CA LYS A 437 33.09 0.43 12.92
C LYS A 437 33.37 -0.80 12.04
N SER A 438 32.93 -1.99 12.44
CA SER A 438 33.12 -3.25 11.69
C SER A 438 32.22 -4.35 12.25
N MET A 439 31.97 -5.39 11.43
CA MET A 439 31.35 -6.67 11.84
C MET A 439 32.39 -7.68 12.36
N SER A 440 33.67 -7.26 12.49
CA SER A 440 34.76 -8.11 12.95
C SER A 440 34.56 -8.66 14.37
N SER A 441 35.30 -9.72 14.72
CA SER A 441 35.15 -10.55 15.93
C SER A 441 35.17 -9.82 17.27
N ASP A 442 35.61 -8.57 17.28
CA ASP A 442 35.84 -7.76 18.49
C ASP A 442 34.66 -6.80 18.74
N GLY A 443 33.74 -6.68 17.77
CA GLY A 443 32.50 -5.90 17.86
C GLY A 443 31.31 -6.73 18.33
N VAL A 444 30.47 -6.15 19.20
CA VAL A 444 29.24 -6.78 19.69
C VAL A 444 28.18 -6.76 18.58
N ASN A 445 27.85 -7.92 18.01
CA ASN A 445 26.83 -7.99 16.97
C ASN A 445 25.42 -7.72 17.52
N GLY A 446 24.44 -7.42 16.64
CA GLY A 446 23.09 -7.04 17.06
C GLY A 446 22.40 -8.07 17.98
N LYS A 447 22.65 -9.36 17.76
CA LYS A 447 22.17 -10.45 18.63
C LYS A 447 22.78 -10.40 20.03
N GLU A 448 24.09 -10.21 20.12
CA GLU A 448 24.80 -10.07 21.39
C GLU A 448 24.39 -8.79 22.12
N MET A 449 24.14 -7.70 21.40
CA MET A 449 23.65 -6.44 21.95
C MET A 449 22.27 -6.62 22.62
N ILE A 450 21.33 -7.28 21.95
CA ILE A 450 20.00 -7.60 22.52
C ILE A 450 20.17 -8.44 23.78
N TYR A 451 20.95 -9.52 23.70
CA TYR A 451 21.18 -10.41 24.83
C TYR A 451 21.84 -9.69 26.02
N LEU A 452 22.82 -8.84 25.75
CA LEU A 452 23.53 -8.03 26.74
C LEU A 452 22.58 -7.06 27.43
N ILE A 453 21.79 -6.28 26.68
CA ILE A 453 20.83 -5.32 27.26
C ILE A 453 19.74 -6.04 28.06
N VAL A 454 19.24 -7.19 27.58
CA VAL A 454 18.30 -8.04 28.34
C VAL A 454 18.92 -8.54 29.65
N ASN A 455 20.18 -8.98 29.63
CA ASN A 455 20.88 -9.42 30.86
C ASN A 455 21.14 -8.26 31.83
N ILE A 456 21.51 -7.08 31.33
CA ILE A 456 21.68 -5.86 32.15
C ILE A 456 20.33 -5.51 32.79
N ASN A 457 19.23 -5.51 32.03
CA ASN A 457 17.88 -5.29 32.56
C ASN A 457 17.52 -6.31 33.65
N GLU A 458 17.73 -7.60 33.40
CA GLU A 458 17.40 -8.66 34.35
C GLU A 458 18.25 -8.58 35.63
N GLY A 459 19.56 -8.32 35.52
CA GLY A 459 20.46 -8.13 36.65
C GLY A 459 20.10 -6.88 37.48
N LEU A 460 20.00 -5.71 36.84
CA LEU A 460 19.64 -4.47 37.51
C LEU A 460 18.25 -4.54 38.16
N ARG A 461 17.27 -5.20 37.51
CA ARG A 461 15.95 -5.45 38.11
C ARG A 461 16.04 -6.38 39.32
N ASN A 462 16.92 -7.40 39.29
CA ASN A 462 17.15 -8.25 40.47
C ASN A 462 17.68 -7.42 41.65
N VAL A 463 18.57 -6.46 41.41
CA VAL A 463 19.10 -5.54 42.43
C VAL A 463 18.03 -4.59 42.95
N TYR A 464 17.57 -3.68 42.09
CA TYR A 464 16.80 -2.50 42.49
C TYR A 464 15.33 -2.79 42.81
N VAL A 465 14.74 -3.81 42.16
CA VAL A 465 13.34 -4.20 42.36
C VAL A 465 13.22 -5.37 43.33
N LYS A 466 13.96 -6.48 43.13
CA LYS A 466 13.75 -7.71 43.91
C LYS A 466 14.51 -7.75 45.24
N GLN A 467 15.75 -7.25 45.30
CA GLN A 467 16.57 -7.34 46.51
C GLN A 467 16.39 -6.13 47.43
N MET A 468 16.42 -4.91 46.90
CA MET A 468 16.19 -3.70 47.69
C MET A 468 14.73 -3.51 48.13
N ASP A 469 13.77 -3.95 47.29
CA ASP A 469 12.32 -3.77 47.47
C ASP A 469 11.92 -2.28 47.68
N MET A 470 12.55 -1.39 46.90
CA MET A 470 12.31 0.06 46.95
C MET A 470 11.80 0.63 45.62
N LEU A 471 12.29 0.15 44.48
CA LEU A 471 11.82 0.57 43.17
C LEU A 471 10.72 -0.37 42.67
N GLN A 472 9.52 0.16 42.44
CA GLN A 472 8.45 -0.58 41.78
C GLN A 472 8.88 -0.95 40.35
N GLY A 473 8.46 -2.12 39.85
CA GLY A 473 8.92 -2.63 38.55
C GLY A 473 8.70 -1.65 37.39
N ASN A 474 7.50 -1.08 37.29
CA ASN A 474 7.15 -0.05 36.30
C ASN A 474 7.95 1.26 36.42
N MET A 475 8.39 1.62 37.63
CA MET A 475 9.24 2.79 37.87
C MET A 475 10.67 2.49 37.42
N PHE A 476 11.18 1.30 37.72
CA PHE A 476 12.48 0.84 37.24
C PHE A 476 12.52 0.76 35.70
N ASP A 477 11.47 0.26 35.05
CA ASP A 477 11.41 0.19 33.58
C ASP A 477 11.56 1.58 32.91
N ARG A 478 10.88 2.60 33.45
CA ARG A 478 11.04 4.00 32.98
C ARG A 478 12.45 4.55 33.20
N VAL A 479 13.11 4.17 34.29
CA VAL A 479 14.51 4.56 34.58
C VAL A 479 15.47 3.86 33.64
N PHE A 480 15.26 2.57 33.37
CA PHE A 480 16.04 1.78 32.42
C PHE A 480 15.93 2.36 31.00
N ALA A 481 14.72 2.62 30.52
CA ALA A 481 14.44 3.28 29.26
C ALA A 481 15.13 4.66 29.13
N LYS A 482 15.10 5.46 30.21
CA LYS A 482 15.80 6.76 30.28
C LYS A 482 17.32 6.60 30.24
N GLY A 483 17.88 5.54 30.82
CA GLY A 483 19.31 5.19 30.72
C GLY A 483 19.72 4.82 29.29
N LEU A 484 18.90 4.04 28.58
CA LEU A 484 19.13 3.67 27.18
C LEU A 484 19.03 4.86 26.20
N MET A 485 18.29 5.91 26.57
CA MET A 485 17.91 7.02 25.70
C MET A 485 19.10 7.71 25.01
N SER A 486 20.13 8.15 25.76
CA SER A 486 21.26 8.89 25.19
C SER A 486 22.13 8.03 24.27
N PRO A 487 22.52 6.79 24.64
CA PRO A 487 23.16 5.85 23.73
C PRO A 487 22.37 5.60 22.43
N ILE A 488 21.06 5.29 22.54
CA ILE A 488 20.21 5.02 21.37
C ILE A 488 20.16 6.24 20.44
N LYS A 489 19.97 7.45 20.98
CA LYS A 489 19.98 8.69 20.19
C LYS A 489 21.30 8.86 19.44
N LYS A 490 22.45 8.65 20.09
CA LYS A 490 23.78 8.73 19.44
C LYS A 490 23.89 7.74 18.27
N ILE A 491 23.42 6.51 18.44
CA ILE A 491 23.45 5.49 17.39
C ILE A 491 22.53 5.86 16.22
N ILE A 492 21.33 6.36 16.47
CA ILE A 492 20.41 6.84 15.42
C ILE A 492 21.03 7.97 14.61
N HIS A 493 21.70 8.93 15.26
CA HIS A 493 22.39 10.02 14.56
C HIS A 493 23.61 9.53 13.77
N GLU A 494 24.33 8.50 14.24
CA GLU A 494 25.44 7.88 13.50
C GLU A 494 24.95 7.06 12.30
N LEU A 495 23.80 6.37 12.40
CA LEU A 495 23.14 5.72 11.26
C LEU A 495 22.75 6.74 10.18
N GLU A 496 22.14 7.87 10.58
CA GLU A 496 21.78 8.95 9.65
C GLU A 496 23.03 9.56 9.01
N ARG A 497 24.08 9.84 9.79
CA ARG A 497 25.36 10.38 9.30
C ARG A 497 26.03 9.47 8.26
N ARG A 498 25.87 8.14 8.38
CA ARG A 498 26.43 7.14 7.47
C ARG A 498 25.66 6.99 6.16
N LYS A 499 24.40 7.42 6.11
CA LYS A 499 23.55 7.33 4.92
C LYS A 499 24.09 8.12 3.73
N THR A 500 24.89 9.16 3.98
CA THR A 500 25.56 9.95 2.95
C THR A 500 26.94 9.43 2.56
N GLU A 501 27.44 8.36 3.19
CA GLU A 501 28.76 7.78 2.92
C GLU A 501 28.67 6.66 1.87
N THR A 502 29.69 6.54 1.03
CA THR A 502 29.83 5.38 0.12
C THR A 502 30.29 4.17 0.92
N LEU A 503 29.33 3.43 1.49
CA LEU A 503 29.58 2.25 2.32
C LEU A 503 29.80 0.98 1.49
N ASP A 504 30.71 0.13 1.96
CA ASP A 504 30.83 -1.25 1.50
C ASP A 504 29.67 -2.13 2.01
N LEU A 505 29.64 -3.39 1.56
CA LEU A 505 28.58 -4.34 1.92
C LEU A 505 28.57 -4.67 3.42
N GLU A 506 29.74 -4.74 4.07
CA GLU A 506 29.84 -5.04 5.50
C GLU A 506 29.24 -3.91 6.34
N ALA A 507 29.58 -2.67 6.03
CA ALA A 507 29.06 -1.49 6.69
C ALA A 507 27.57 -1.26 6.42
N LYS A 508 27.07 -1.52 5.21
CA LYS A 508 25.62 -1.52 4.89
C LYS A 508 24.86 -2.53 5.75
N THR A 509 25.35 -3.78 5.78
CA THR A 509 24.79 -4.86 6.60
C THR A 509 24.78 -4.48 8.09
N LEU A 510 25.89 -3.93 8.59
CA LEU A 510 26.03 -3.50 9.98
C LEU A 510 25.03 -2.39 10.35
N CYS A 511 24.83 -1.41 9.46
CA CYS A 511 23.84 -0.35 9.65
C CYS A 511 22.42 -0.93 9.73
N LEU A 512 22.04 -1.84 8.81
CA LEU A 512 20.71 -2.45 8.79
C LEU A 512 20.46 -3.35 10.01
N VAL A 513 21.42 -4.21 10.38
CA VAL A 513 21.36 -5.02 11.62
C VAL A 513 21.24 -4.12 12.84
N THR A 514 21.97 -3.00 12.89
CA THR A 514 21.91 -2.04 13.98
C THR A 514 20.57 -1.33 14.05
N ALA A 515 20.02 -0.85 12.93
CA ALA A 515 18.69 -0.24 12.88
C ALA A 515 17.62 -1.20 13.41
N VAL A 516 17.56 -2.44 12.89
CA VAL A 516 16.63 -3.48 13.37
C VAL A 516 16.81 -3.77 14.87
N THR A 517 18.05 -3.82 15.34
CA THR A 517 18.40 -4.06 16.75
C THR A 517 17.93 -2.89 17.65
N VAL A 518 18.20 -1.65 17.25
CA VAL A 518 17.75 -0.43 17.95
C VAL A 518 16.22 -0.40 17.99
N THR A 519 15.53 -0.68 16.89
CA THR A 519 14.05 -0.75 16.86
C THR A 519 13.51 -1.80 17.82
N HIS A 520 14.14 -2.98 17.91
CA HIS A 520 13.73 -4.00 18.88
C HIS A 520 13.90 -3.52 20.34
N ILE A 521 15.05 -2.92 20.68
CA ILE A 521 15.33 -2.34 22.01
C ILE A 521 14.34 -1.23 22.34
N VAL A 522 14.07 -0.32 21.39
CA VAL A 522 13.13 0.80 21.55
C VAL A 522 11.73 0.32 21.91
N VAL A 523 11.26 -0.77 21.30
CA VAL A 523 9.93 -1.33 21.56
C VAL A 523 9.89 -2.21 22.81
N GLU A 524 10.92 -3.03 23.06
CA GLU A 524 10.95 -3.94 24.21
C GLU A 524 11.08 -3.19 25.55
N PHE A 525 11.79 -2.06 25.56
CA PHE A 525 12.02 -1.23 26.74
C PHE A 525 11.29 0.13 26.71
N GLU A 526 10.28 0.29 25.86
CA GLU A 526 9.41 1.48 25.76
C GLU A 526 10.18 2.83 25.67
N VAL A 527 11.27 2.87 24.88
CA VAL A 527 12.13 4.06 24.76
C VAL A 527 11.46 5.13 23.90
N HIS A 528 11.02 6.23 24.52
CA HIS A 528 10.37 7.34 23.83
C HIS A 528 11.33 8.20 22.98
N LEU A 529 11.49 7.84 21.70
CA LEU A 529 12.19 8.65 20.70
C LEU A 529 11.38 9.90 20.30
N ALA A 530 12.08 11.00 19.97
CA ALA A 530 11.50 12.18 19.35
C ALA A 530 11.04 11.91 17.90
N ARG A 531 10.26 12.83 17.30
CA ARG A 531 9.75 12.67 15.92
C ARG A 531 10.86 12.44 14.90
N ASP A 532 11.91 13.26 14.95
CA ASP A 532 13.01 13.20 13.99
C ASP A 532 13.84 11.92 14.15
N GLU A 533 14.06 11.50 15.40
CA GLU A 533 14.76 10.26 15.73
C GLU A 533 13.98 9.00 15.29
N ARG A 534 12.63 9.03 15.38
CA ARG A 534 11.80 7.97 14.81
C ARG A 534 11.93 7.91 13.30
N ARG A 535 11.89 9.07 12.63
CA ARG A 535 12.03 9.19 11.17
C ARG A 535 13.39 8.72 10.67
N MET A 536 14.49 9.16 11.29
CA MET A 536 15.85 8.65 11.00
C MET A 536 15.92 7.14 11.15
N LEU A 537 15.38 6.58 12.25
CA LEU A 537 15.37 5.13 12.47
C LEU A 537 14.49 4.38 11.45
N CYS A 538 13.36 4.96 11.02
CA CYS A 538 12.56 4.40 9.93
C CYS A 538 13.32 4.42 8.59
N GLU A 539 13.98 5.52 8.25
CA GLU A 539 14.75 5.65 7.01
C GLU A 539 16.01 4.76 7.03
N ALA A 540 16.58 4.45 8.19
CA ALA A 540 17.69 3.50 8.38
C ALA A 540 17.29 2.02 8.34
N LEU A 541 15.98 1.71 8.29
CA LEU A 541 15.46 0.35 8.07
C LEU A 541 15.26 0.01 6.58
N LEU A 542 15.49 0.96 5.67
CA LEU A 542 15.49 0.68 4.24
C LEU A 542 16.70 -0.18 3.85
N PRO A 543 16.54 -1.15 2.96
CA PRO A 543 17.67 -1.92 2.42
C PRO A 543 18.57 -1.04 1.54
N SER A 544 19.76 -1.53 1.22
CA SER A 544 20.70 -0.94 0.26
C SER A 544 20.80 -1.81 -1.00
N PRO A 545 19.76 -1.86 -1.84
CA PRO A 545 19.70 -2.74 -3.02
C PRO A 545 20.81 -2.44 -4.03
N ASP A 546 21.27 -3.49 -4.70
CA ASP A 546 22.03 -3.42 -5.93
C ASP A 546 21.08 -3.70 -7.11
N PHE A 547 20.81 -2.65 -7.88
CA PHE A 547 19.89 -2.69 -9.02
C PHE A 547 20.48 -3.40 -10.24
N ASP A 548 21.81 -3.42 -10.39
CA ASP A 548 22.48 -4.05 -11.54
C ASP A 548 22.48 -5.57 -11.40
N SER A 549 22.76 -6.08 -10.19
CA SER A 549 22.65 -7.52 -9.91
C SER A 549 21.23 -7.98 -9.57
N LYS A 550 20.30 -7.05 -9.30
CA LYS A 550 18.96 -7.31 -8.73
C LYS A 550 19.03 -8.14 -7.45
N THR A 551 19.92 -7.74 -6.53
CA THR A 551 20.07 -8.38 -5.22
C THR A 551 20.11 -7.35 -4.08
N SER A 552 19.82 -7.80 -2.86
CA SER A 552 20.02 -7.01 -1.63
C SER A 552 20.79 -7.85 -0.63
N LEU A 553 22.08 -8.02 -0.90
CA LEU A 553 22.98 -8.86 -0.10
C LEU A 553 23.04 -8.41 1.37
N ASP A 554 22.84 -7.12 1.64
CA ASP A 554 22.76 -6.54 2.97
C ASP A 554 21.57 -7.09 3.78
N VAL A 555 20.42 -7.30 3.14
CA VAL A 555 19.23 -7.93 3.76
C VAL A 555 19.50 -9.41 4.02
N GLU A 556 20.08 -10.11 3.04
CA GLU A 556 20.36 -11.55 3.16
C GLU A 556 21.38 -11.83 4.27
N GLU A 557 22.45 -11.03 4.36
CA GLU A 557 23.41 -11.11 5.46
C GLU A 557 22.80 -10.65 6.78
N ALA A 558 22.08 -9.53 6.83
CA ALA A 558 21.47 -9.04 8.07
C ALA A 558 20.56 -10.09 8.74
N VAL A 559 19.76 -10.82 7.94
CA VAL A 559 18.92 -11.92 8.42
C VAL A 559 19.73 -13.08 9.03
N LYS A 560 20.99 -13.30 8.62
CA LYS A 560 21.91 -14.30 9.23
C LYS A 560 22.50 -13.83 10.56
N PHE A 561 22.77 -12.53 10.71
CA PHE A 561 23.32 -11.94 11.94
C PHE A 561 22.28 -11.74 13.07
N LEU A 562 20.99 -11.72 12.73
CA LEU A 562 19.92 -11.61 13.73
C LEU A 562 19.75 -12.89 14.60
N PRO A 563 19.23 -12.77 15.83
CA PRO A 563 18.89 -13.91 16.68
C PRO A 563 17.99 -14.94 16.01
N LYS A 564 18.08 -16.20 16.49
CA LYS A 564 17.14 -17.28 16.09
C LYS A 564 15.68 -16.93 16.37
N ASP A 565 15.42 -16.07 17.36
CA ASP A 565 14.10 -15.52 17.68
C ASP A 565 13.71 -14.34 16.78
N ILE A 566 14.12 -14.36 15.50
CA ILE A 566 13.84 -13.32 14.50
C ILE A 566 12.37 -12.89 14.49
N LYS A 567 11.43 -13.83 14.72
CA LYS A 567 9.99 -13.57 14.84
C LYS A 567 9.64 -12.50 15.89
N ASN A 568 10.32 -12.47 17.03
CA ASN A 568 10.08 -11.45 18.06
C ASN A 568 10.57 -10.08 17.59
N ILE A 569 11.67 -10.04 16.84
CA ILE A 569 12.23 -8.83 16.24
C ILE A 569 11.32 -8.31 15.13
N SER A 570 10.83 -9.18 14.23
CA SER A 570 9.83 -8.80 13.21
C SER A 570 8.59 -8.17 13.86
N VAL A 571 8.13 -8.73 14.99
CA VAL A 571 7.01 -8.18 15.77
C VAL A 571 7.36 -6.83 16.41
N SER A 572 8.59 -6.61 16.87
CA SER A 572 9.01 -5.29 17.38
C SER A 572 9.10 -4.24 16.26
N VAL A 573 9.70 -4.54 15.10
CA VAL A 573 9.76 -3.60 13.97
C VAL A 573 8.35 -3.26 13.48
N LEU A 574 7.46 -4.25 13.42
CA LEU A 574 6.03 -4.05 13.12
C LEU A 574 5.33 -3.16 14.16
N LYS A 575 5.52 -3.43 15.47
CA LYS A 575 4.95 -2.59 16.54
C LYS A 575 5.45 -1.14 16.47
N PHE A 576 6.73 -0.93 16.14
CA PHE A 576 7.31 0.40 15.97
C PHE A 576 6.66 1.15 14.81
N SER A 577 6.60 0.52 13.63
CA SER A 577 5.94 1.06 12.43
C SER A 577 4.47 1.38 12.71
N ARG A 578 3.71 0.45 13.30
CA ARG A 578 2.32 0.68 13.71
C ARG A 578 2.18 1.82 14.70
N ASN A 579 3.04 1.93 15.72
CA ASN A 579 2.94 3.00 16.70
C ASN A 579 3.03 4.39 16.03
N ILE A 580 3.90 4.55 15.03
CA ILE A 580 4.00 5.77 14.23
C ILE A 580 2.73 5.95 13.37
N ALA A 581 2.35 4.91 12.62
CA ALA A 581 1.19 4.91 11.72
C ALA A 581 -0.16 5.16 12.42
N GLU A 582 -0.31 4.70 13.67
CA GLU A 582 -1.51 4.88 14.51
C GLU A 582 -1.52 6.24 15.21
N ASN A 583 -0.40 6.70 15.77
CA ASN A 583 -0.39 7.86 16.70
C ASN A 583 0.10 9.18 16.07
N THR A 584 0.61 9.16 14.83
CA THR A 584 1.10 10.38 14.14
C THR A 584 0.58 10.43 12.70
N SER A 585 0.62 11.59 12.04
CA SER A 585 0.38 11.68 10.59
C SER A 585 1.72 11.66 9.81
N ASP A 586 2.80 11.19 10.44
CA ASP A 586 4.12 11.04 9.82
C ASP A 586 4.16 9.76 8.96
N PRO A 587 4.30 9.87 7.63
CA PRO A 587 4.30 8.72 6.73
C PRO A 587 5.61 7.90 6.77
N SER A 588 6.60 8.31 7.56
CA SER A 588 7.91 7.64 7.62
C SER A 588 7.82 6.17 8.07
N TRP A 589 6.71 5.74 8.68
CA TRP A 589 6.46 4.31 8.99
C TRP A 589 6.51 3.39 7.75
N MET A 590 6.24 3.92 6.55
CA MET A 590 6.33 3.21 5.28
C MET A 590 7.75 2.73 4.98
N PHE A 591 8.79 3.44 5.44
CA PHE A 591 10.18 3.03 5.23
C PHE A 591 10.54 1.74 6.01
N CYS A 592 9.75 1.36 7.01
CA CYS A 592 9.92 0.09 7.73
C CYS A 592 9.35 -1.12 6.94
N VAL A 593 8.45 -0.89 5.98
CA VAL A 593 7.61 -1.93 5.37
C VAL A 593 8.44 -3.01 4.64
N PRO A 594 9.45 -2.69 3.81
CA PRO A 594 10.25 -3.72 3.13
C PRO A 594 10.94 -4.66 4.13
N MET A 595 11.58 -4.09 5.16
CA MET A 595 12.24 -4.87 6.20
C MET A 595 11.24 -5.72 6.99
N ILE A 596 10.02 -5.24 7.25
CA ILE A 596 8.95 -6.03 7.88
C ILE A 596 8.58 -7.23 7.00
N HIS A 597 8.39 -7.05 5.69
CA HIS A 597 8.08 -8.14 4.76
C HIS A 597 9.21 -9.18 4.68
N PHE A 598 10.46 -8.75 4.59
CA PHE A 598 11.63 -9.65 4.59
C PHE A 598 11.80 -10.39 5.93
N LEU A 599 11.70 -9.70 7.07
CA LEU A 599 11.77 -10.31 8.42
C LEU A 599 10.62 -11.27 8.71
N LEU A 600 9.47 -11.10 8.05
CA LEU A 600 8.32 -12.01 8.13
C LEU A 600 8.34 -13.09 7.03
N LYS A 601 9.30 -13.04 6.11
CA LYS A 601 9.44 -13.94 4.94
C LYS A 601 8.19 -13.97 4.05
N LYS A 602 7.61 -12.78 3.81
CA LYS A 602 6.47 -12.56 2.91
C LYS A 602 6.91 -12.55 1.45
N CYS A 603 8.05 -11.93 1.20
CA CYS A 603 8.76 -11.85 -0.06
C CYS A 603 10.28 -11.92 0.22
N LYS A 604 11.07 -12.04 -0.83
CA LYS A 604 12.51 -11.76 -0.86
C LYS A 604 12.77 -10.47 -1.66
N PRO A 605 13.96 -9.84 -1.49
CA PRO A 605 14.39 -8.76 -2.35
C PRO A 605 14.32 -9.18 -3.83
N PHE A 606 13.73 -8.33 -4.67
CA PHE A 606 13.54 -8.56 -6.12
C PHE A 606 12.76 -9.83 -6.49
N GLU A 607 11.94 -10.38 -5.57
CA GLU A 607 10.99 -11.44 -5.91
C GLU A 607 9.88 -10.89 -6.82
N GLU A 608 9.61 -11.56 -7.94
CA GLU A 608 8.52 -11.15 -8.83
C GLU A 608 7.16 -11.40 -8.15
N ALA A 609 6.26 -10.41 -8.24
CA ALA A 609 4.89 -10.56 -7.77
C ALA A 609 4.20 -11.77 -8.45
N PRO A 610 3.47 -12.62 -7.69
CA PRO A 610 2.80 -13.79 -8.26
C PRO A 610 1.75 -13.40 -9.32
N ALA A 611 1.47 -14.33 -10.23
CA ALA A 611 0.42 -14.19 -11.25
C ALA A 611 -1.00 -14.33 -10.68
N GLU A 612 -1.14 -14.94 -9.50
CA GLU A 612 -2.43 -15.09 -8.82
C GLU A 612 -2.98 -13.73 -8.39
N VAL A 613 -4.21 -13.45 -8.83
CA VAL A 613 -4.94 -12.21 -8.55
C VAL A 613 -5.96 -12.50 -7.47
N ASP A 614 -5.73 -11.94 -6.29
CA ASP A 614 -6.62 -12.14 -5.14
C ASP A 614 -6.81 -10.85 -4.33
N HIS A 615 -7.19 -9.80 -5.04
CA HIS A 615 -7.18 -8.41 -4.59
C HIS A 615 -8.41 -7.97 -3.75
N ASP A 616 -9.30 -8.91 -3.41
CA ASP A 616 -10.49 -8.59 -2.61
C ASP A 616 -10.12 -8.10 -1.20
N GLU A 617 -10.85 -7.09 -0.71
CA GLU A 617 -10.65 -6.46 0.61
C GLU A 617 -10.65 -7.44 1.79
N THR A 618 -11.35 -8.56 1.65
CA THR A 618 -11.43 -9.61 2.68
C THR A 618 -10.10 -10.37 2.83
N LYS A 619 -9.18 -10.21 1.87
CA LYS A 619 -7.90 -10.90 1.71
C LYS A 619 -6.73 -9.91 1.73
N PRO A 620 -6.32 -9.42 2.92
CA PRO A 620 -5.23 -8.46 3.07
C PRO A 620 -3.85 -9.00 2.65
N GLU A 621 -3.74 -10.29 2.33
CA GLU A 621 -2.54 -10.99 1.84
C GLU A 621 -2.01 -10.36 0.55
N TRP A 622 -2.86 -10.16 -0.46
CA TRP A 622 -2.42 -9.61 -1.75
C TRP A 622 -1.88 -8.18 -1.62
N TRP A 623 -2.47 -7.41 -0.71
CA TRP A 623 -2.17 -6.01 -0.42
C TRP A 623 -0.91 -5.76 0.43
N GLY A 624 -0.31 -6.80 1.03
CA GLY A 624 0.81 -6.62 1.97
C GLY A 624 0.40 -6.04 3.34
N ILE A 625 -0.90 -6.08 3.68
CA ILE A 625 -1.45 -5.44 4.89
C ILE A 625 -2.02 -6.42 5.92
N VAL A 626 -1.68 -7.72 5.84
CA VAL A 626 -2.14 -8.72 6.85
C VAL A 626 -1.75 -8.26 8.25
N GLU A 627 -0.52 -7.77 8.39
CA GLU A 627 0.05 -7.21 9.59
C GLU A 627 -0.41 -5.76 9.90
N TYR A 628 -1.32 -5.18 9.12
CA TYR A 628 -1.93 -3.87 9.39
C TYR A 628 -3.47 -3.91 9.34
N ARG A 629 -4.10 -5.09 9.18
CA ARG A 629 -5.53 -5.27 8.90
C ARG A 629 -6.48 -4.57 9.89
N ARG A 630 -6.09 -4.44 11.16
CA ARG A 630 -6.91 -3.79 12.20
C ARG A 630 -6.78 -2.27 12.23
N ASP A 631 -5.74 -1.78 11.58
CA ASP A 631 -5.18 -0.44 11.77
C ASP A 631 -5.30 0.38 10.46
N ILE A 632 -5.43 -0.31 9.31
CA ILE A 632 -5.54 0.28 7.96
C ILE A 632 -6.68 1.29 7.81
N ASP A 633 -7.85 1.03 8.38
CA ASP A 633 -8.98 1.98 8.36
C ASP A 633 -8.71 3.22 9.22
N THR A 634 -7.88 3.09 10.25
CA THR A 634 -7.38 4.23 11.04
C THR A 634 -6.35 5.03 10.25
N PHE A 635 -5.54 4.39 9.40
CA PHE A 635 -4.59 5.09 8.53
C PHE A 635 -5.33 5.87 7.43
N LYS A 636 -6.27 5.24 6.72
CA LYS A 636 -7.10 5.91 5.69
C LYS A 636 -7.90 7.10 6.23
N ARG A 637 -8.37 7.02 7.48
CA ARG A 637 -9.13 8.12 8.13
C ARG A 637 -8.27 9.34 8.49
N LYS A 638 -6.94 9.28 8.42
CA LYS A 638 -6.09 10.46 8.58
C LYS A 638 -6.17 11.27 7.30
N GLY A 639 -6.93 12.37 7.32
CA GLY A 639 -7.27 13.12 6.10
C GLY A 639 -6.07 13.63 5.29
N LYS A 640 -4.94 13.91 5.94
CA LYS A 640 -3.67 14.30 5.29
C LYS A 640 -2.46 13.74 6.05
N TRP A 641 -1.38 13.48 5.32
CA TRP A 641 -0.05 13.22 5.89
C TRP A 641 0.66 14.54 6.22
N GLU A 642 1.62 14.49 7.14
CA GLU A 642 2.42 15.65 7.57
C GLU A 642 3.48 16.08 6.54
N ARG A 643 3.71 15.27 5.49
CA ARG A 643 4.62 15.52 4.37
C ARG A 643 3.85 15.31 3.06
N PRO A 644 4.23 16.00 1.96
CA PRO A 644 3.66 15.76 0.63
C PRO A 644 3.76 14.29 0.24
N HIS A 645 2.71 13.75 -0.40
CA HIS A 645 2.69 12.34 -0.81
C HIS A 645 3.77 12.07 -1.86
N GLU A 646 3.99 13.04 -2.72
CA GLU A 646 4.97 13.07 -3.81
C GLU A 646 6.40 12.86 -3.28
N GLU A 647 6.77 13.50 -2.16
CA GLU A 647 8.08 13.36 -1.52
C GLU A 647 8.32 11.94 -1.00
N ILE A 648 7.28 11.32 -0.43
CA ILE A 648 7.35 9.96 0.12
C ILE A 648 7.36 8.94 -1.00
N VAL A 649 6.53 9.11 -2.03
CA VAL A 649 6.49 8.23 -3.20
C VAL A 649 7.82 8.29 -3.96
N ALA A 650 8.42 9.47 -4.12
CA ALA A 650 9.75 9.60 -4.71
C ALA A 650 10.83 8.84 -3.91
N LYS A 651 10.81 8.93 -2.57
CA LYS A 651 11.72 8.15 -1.69
C LYS A 651 11.46 6.63 -1.72
N LEU A 652 10.21 6.20 -1.90
CA LEU A 652 9.83 4.77 -1.91
C LEU A 652 9.95 4.11 -3.29
N THR A 653 9.86 4.88 -4.37
CA THR A 653 9.87 4.40 -5.76
C THR A 653 11.01 3.42 -6.08
N PRO A 654 12.29 3.69 -5.70
CA PRO A 654 13.39 2.75 -5.94
C PRO A 654 13.22 1.38 -5.26
N TYR A 655 12.32 1.27 -4.28
CA TYR A 655 12.08 0.04 -3.52
C TYR A 655 10.86 -0.76 -4.02
N PHE A 656 10.09 -0.26 -5.00
CA PHE A 656 8.91 -0.96 -5.52
C PHE A 656 9.28 -2.27 -6.25
N ASP A 657 10.42 -2.31 -6.93
CA ASP A 657 10.96 -3.52 -7.55
C ASP A 657 11.69 -4.43 -6.54
N VAL A 658 12.14 -3.86 -5.42
CA VAL A 658 12.85 -4.59 -4.35
C VAL A 658 11.86 -5.34 -3.47
N ASP A 659 10.70 -4.74 -3.17
CA ASP A 659 9.59 -5.36 -2.45
C ASP A 659 8.27 -5.10 -3.19
N TYR A 660 7.77 -6.11 -3.90
CA TYR A 660 6.52 -6.02 -4.66
C TYR A 660 5.27 -5.77 -3.80
N PHE A 661 5.33 -5.99 -2.49
CA PHE A 661 4.24 -5.63 -1.58
C PHE A 661 4.27 -4.16 -1.16
N LEU A 662 5.42 -3.47 -1.21
CA LEU A 662 5.55 -2.06 -0.83
C LEU A 662 4.56 -1.13 -1.58
N PRO A 663 4.49 -1.14 -2.94
CA PRO A 663 3.54 -0.27 -3.64
C PRO A 663 2.08 -0.65 -3.35
N ARG A 664 1.79 -1.92 -3.06
CA ARG A 664 0.45 -2.37 -2.66
C ARG A 664 0.08 -1.91 -1.26
N THR A 665 1.03 -1.99 -0.32
CA THR A 665 0.88 -1.50 1.07
C THR A 665 0.66 0.00 1.09
N LEU A 666 1.42 0.73 0.25
CA LEU A 666 1.25 2.16 0.03
C LEU A 666 -0.19 2.46 -0.42
N ILE A 667 -0.59 1.99 -1.61
CA ILE A 667 -1.94 2.26 -2.16
C ILE A 667 -3.05 1.77 -1.23
N GLY A 668 -2.88 0.60 -0.62
CA GLY A 668 -3.82 0.03 0.36
C GLY A 668 -3.97 0.86 1.64
N SER A 669 -3.02 1.75 1.96
CA SER A 669 -3.06 2.65 3.13
C SER A 669 -3.60 4.05 2.83
N LEU A 670 -3.67 4.45 1.56
CA LEU A 670 -4.17 5.77 1.14
C LEU A 670 -5.70 5.83 1.15
N ASN A 671 -6.25 7.00 1.48
CA ASN A 671 -7.63 7.33 1.15
C ASN A 671 -7.77 7.75 -0.33
N LEU A 672 -9.01 7.91 -0.80
CA LEU A 672 -9.30 8.19 -2.21
C LEU A 672 -8.76 9.54 -2.70
N ASP A 673 -8.72 10.57 -1.84
CA ASP A 673 -8.19 11.90 -2.20
C ASP A 673 -6.65 11.87 -2.34
N MET A 674 -5.95 11.23 -1.39
CA MET A 674 -4.49 11.02 -1.48
C MET A 674 -4.13 10.14 -2.67
N LEU A 675 -4.92 9.09 -2.91
CA LEU A 675 -4.73 8.18 -4.02
C LEU A 675 -4.79 8.92 -5.36
N PHE A 676 -5.67 9.91 -5.49
CA PHE A 676 -5.73 10.74 -6.68
C PHE A 676 -4.43 11.55 -6.89
N SER A 677 -3.91 12.25 -5.87
CA SER A 677 -2.64 13.00 -6.01
C SER A 677 -1.44 12.08 -6.28
N VAL A 678 -1.43 10.88 -5.68
CA VAL A 678 -0.40 9.87 -5.97
C VAL A 678 -0.51 9.32 -7.39
N VAL A 679 -1.72 9.09 -7.92
CA VAL A 679 -1.91 8.67 -9.31
C VAL A 679 -1.50 9.76 -10.30
N GLU A 680 -1.84 11.02 -10.04
CA GLU A 680 -1.45 12.15 -10.90
C GLU A 680 0.07 12.43 -10.90
N SER A 681 0.76 12.16 -9.79
CA SER A 681 2.20 12.43 -9.63
C SER A 681 3.12 11.23 -9.91
N ALA A 682 2.65 9.99 -9.77
CA ALA A 682 3.50 8.80 -9.77
C ALA A 682 3.25 7.86 -10.97
N ASN A 683 4.05 8.06 -12.02
CA ASN A 683 4.05 7.17 -13.19
C ASN A 683 4.49 5.73 -12.86
N ASN A 684 5.26 5.51 -11.78
CA ASN A 684 5.91 4.23 -11.51
C ASN A 684 5.04 3.20 -10.76
N ILE A 685 3.81 3.55 -10.38
CA ILE A 685 2.88 2.59 -9.76
C ILE A 685 2.14 1.80 -10.86
N SER A 686 2.27 0.48 -10.80
CA SER A 686 1.70 -0.48 -11.76
C SER A 686 0.16 -0.35 -11.85
N PRO A 687 -0.43 -0.40 -13.06
CA PRO A 687 -1.87 -0.22 -13.25
C PRO A 687 -2.75 -1.20 -12.48
N ASP A 688 -2.33 -2.45 -12.34
CA ASP A 688 -3.06 -3.49 -11.61
C ASP A 688 -3.32 -3.10 -10.14
N ILE A 689 -2.37 -2.42 -9.48
CA ILE A 689 -2.51 -1.94 -8.09
C ILE A 689 -3.57 -0.82 -7.98
N ILE A 690 -3.55 0.15 -8.90
CA ILE A 690 -4.51 1.27 -8.89
C ILE A 690 -5.92 0.77 -9.21
N LEU A 691 -6.06 -0.12 -10.20
CA LEU A 691 -7.35 -0.67 -10.61
C LEU A 691 -7.97 -1.56 -9.52
N ALA A 692 -7.14 -2.31 -8.76
CA ALA A 692 -7.60 -3.06 -7.58
C ALA A 692 -8.14 -2.12 -6.49
N SER A 693 -7.51 -0.95 -6.33
CA SER A 693 -7.99 0.06 -5.39
C SER A 693 -9.29 0.72 -5.87
N MET A 694 -9.48 0.88 -7.19
CA MET A 694 -10.74 1.37 -7.76
C MET A 694 -11.86 0.35 -7.59
N TYR A 695 -11.60 -0.95 -7.77
CA TYR A 695 -12.55 -2.02 -7.46
C TYR A 695 -13.02 -1.94 -5.99
N TYR A 696 -12.08 -1.79 -5.05
CA TYR A 696 -12.39 -1.58 -3.63
C TYR A 696 -13.27 -0.34 -3.39
N TYR A 697 -12.84 0.84 -3.87
CA TYR A 697 -13.56 2.09 -3.60
C TYR A 697 -14.94 2.16 -4.26
N LEU A 698 -15.11 1.47 -5.39
CA LEU A 698 -16.40 1.33 -6.07
C LEU A 698 -17.35 0.43 -5.27
N LYS A 699 -16.88 -0.74 -4.85
CA LYS A 699 -17.60 -1.70 -3.99
C LYS A 699 -18.02 -1.08 -2.65
N SER A 700 -17.19 -0.20 -2.07
CA SER A 700 -17.49 0.52 -0.83
C SER A 700 -18.43 1.73 -0.99
N GLY A 701 -18.81 2.11 -2.21
CA GLY A 701 -19.69 3.26 -2.48
C GLY A 701 -19.05 4.62 -2.15
N SER A 702 -17.75 4.79 -2.41
CA SER A 702 -17.02 6.05 -2.19
C SER A 702 -17.26 7.10 -3.30
N ASN A 703 -16.50 8.20 -3.30
CA ASN A 703 -16.72 9.33 -4.22
C ASN A 703 -16.54 8.92 -5.70
N TYR A 704 -17.67 8.69 -6.36
CA TYR A 704 -17.74 8.22 -7.75
C TYR A 704 -17.07 9.16 -8.77
N GLU A 705 -17.03 10.48 -8.55
CA GLU A 705 -16.35 11.41 -9.48
C GLU A 705 -14.82 11.29 -9.38
N LEU A 706 -14.27 11.06 -8.19
CA LEU A 706 -12.84 10.75 -8.04
C LEU A 706 -12.50 9.39 -8.64
N ILE A 707 -13.34 8.37 -8.40
CA ILE A 707 -13.18 7.04 -9.02
C ILE A 707 -13.19 7.16 -10.56
N LYS A 708 -14.14 7.91 -11.13
CA LYS A 708 -14.24 8.19 -12.57
C LYS A 708 -12.95 8.84 -13.10
N LYS A 709 -12.43 9.87 -12.43
CA LYS A 709 -11.16 10.54 -12.81
C LYS A 709 -9.97 9.59 -12.77
N ILE A 710 -9.84 8.78 -11.71
CA ILE A 710 -8.73 7.82 -11.58
C ILE A 710 -8.83 6.75 -12.67
N ILE A 711 -10.00 6.14 -12.90
CA ILE A 711 -10.16 5.13 -13.97
C ILE A 711 -9.84 5.74 -15.33
N HIS A 712 -10.28 6.99 -15.61
CA HIS A 712 -9.93 7.66 -16.87
C HIS A 712 -8.41 7.92 -17.02
N HIS A 713 -7.75 8.39 -15.96
CA HIS A 713 -6.29 8.52 -15.95
C HIS A 713 -5.62 7.16 -16.21
N MET A 714 -6.15 6.08 -15.62
CA MET A 714 -5.64 4.73 -15.85
C MET A 714 -5.92 4.20 -17.26
N SER A 715 -7.03 4.56 -17.93
CA SER A 715 -7.23 4.30 -19.36
C SER A 715 -6.08 4.90 -20.17
N VAL A 716 -5.81 6.20 -19.98
CA VAL A 716 -4.78 6.94 -20.73
C VAL A 716 -3.38 6.39 -20.43
N LYS A 717 -3.06 6.14 -19.16
CA LYS A 717 -1.77 5.58 -18.74
C LYS A 717 -1.53 4.18 -19.32
N THR A 718 -2.54 3.31 -19.30
CA THR A 718 -2.42 1.93 -19.83
C THR A 718 -2.37 1.93 -21.36
N LEU A 719 -3.07 2.85 -22.03
CA LEU A 719 -3.03 3.01 -23.48
C LEU A 719 -1.64 3.45 -23.99
N ASN A 720 -0.97 4.31 -23.22
CA ASN A 720 0.34 4.88 -23.55
C ASN A 720 1.53 4.08 -22.96
N MET A 721 1.27 2.95 -22.28
CA MET A 721 2.33 2.18 -21.62
C MET A 721 3.17 1.43 -22.66
N GLU A 722 4.50 1.57 -22.59
CA GLU A 722 5.41 0.76 -23.38
C GLU A 722 5.24 -0.74 -23.03
N LEU A 723 5.14 -1.59 -24.06
CA LEU A 723 4.90 -3.01 -23.86
C LEU A 723 6.22 -3.73 -23.52
N ASP A 724 6.39 -4.07 -22.25
CA ASP A 724 7.45 -4.98 -21.78
C ASP A 724 7.23 -6.40 -22.36
N ILE A 725 7.93 -6.74 -23.44
CA ILE A 725 7.86 -8.06 -24.11
C ILE A 725 8.72 -9.10 -23.37
N THR A 726 8.54 -9.19 -22.05
CA THR A 726 9.17 -10.19 -21.18
C THR A 726 8.13 -11.04 -20.45
N VAL A 727 8.62 -12.03 -19.71
CA VAL A 727 7.79 -12.87 -18.84
C VAL A 727 7.13 -12.03 -17.73
N HIS A 728 7.90 -11.11 -17.15
CA HIS A 728 7.42 -10.17 -16.15
C HIS A 728 6.30 -9.27 -16.71
N GLY A 729 6.52 -8.66 -17.88
CA GLY A 729 5.51 -7.86 -18.58
C GLY A 729 4.22 -8.64 -18.89
N LEU A 730 4.34 -9.92 -19.32
CA LEU A 730 3.17 -10.79 -19.53
C LEU A 730 2.37 -11.01 -18.25
N VAL A 731 3.05 -11.29 -17.13
CA VAL A 731 2.39 -11.52 -15.84
C VAL A 731 1.76 -10.22 -15.31
N SER A 732 2.40 -9.06 -15.51
CA SER A 732 1.84 -7.76 -15.15
C SER A 732 0.60 -7.40 -15.97
N ALA A 733 0.66 -7.58 -17.30
CA ALA A 733 -0.49 -7.41 -18.19
C ALA A 733 -1.61 -8.41 -17.88
N TYR A 734 -1.28 -9.65 -17.51
CA TYR A 734 -2.24 -10.65 -17.05
C TYR A 734 -3.01 -10.15 -15.80
N ARG A 735 -2.30 -9.68 -14.77
CA ARG A 735 -2.93 -9.11 -13.57
C ARG A 735 -3.80 -7.91 -13.91
N THR A 736 -3.32 -7.02 -14.77
CA THR A 736 -4.01 -5.79 -15.17
C THR A 736 -5.32 -6.08 -15.91
N TYR A 737 -5.34 -7.02 -16.86
CA TYR A 737 -6.57 -7.44 -17.53
C TYR A 737 -7.53 -8.14 -16.56
N ARG A 738 -7.03 -9.03 -15.67
CA ARG A 738 -7.85 -9.75 -14.69
C ARG A 738 -8.55 -8.78 -13.73
N ILE A 739 -7.83 -7.83 -13.18
CA ILE A 739 -8.36 -6.84 -12.24
C ILE A 739 -9.30 -5.84 -12.92
N SER A 740 -9.00 -5.41 -14.15
CA SER A 740 -9.95 -4.58 -14.92
C SER A 740 -11.22 -5.33 -15.32
N ALA A 741 -11.16 -6.66 -15.51
CA ALA A 741 -12.35 -7.49 -15.73
C ALA A 741 -13.25 -7.57 -14.48
N ASP A 742 -12.65 -7.66 -13.29
CA ASP A 742 -13.38 -7.66 -12.01
C ASP A 742 -13.93 -6.26 -11.68
N LEU A 743 -13.16 -5.18 -11.95
CA LEU A 743 -13.62 -3.79 -11.90
C LEU A 743 -14.79 -3.53 -12.86
N LEU A 744 -14.75 -4.10 -14.07
CA LEU A 744 -15.86 -4.07 -15.01
C LEU A 744 -17.10 -4.69 -14.37
N VAL A 745 -17.03 -5.95 -13.89
CA VAL A 745 -18.18 -6.62 -13.24
C VAL A 745 -18.75 -5.81 -12.07
N GLU A 746 -17.91 -5.16 -11.26
CA GLU A 746 -18.37 -4.31 -10.17
C GLU A 746 -19.08 -3.05 -10.70
N SER A 747 -18.49 -2.35 -11.68
CA SER A 747 -19.07 -1.16 -12.30
C SER A 747 -20.46 -1.40 -12.91
N LEU A 748 -20.70 -2.60 -13.46
CA LEU A 748 -22.01 -2.98 -14.02
C LEU A 748 -23.14 -2.93 -12.98
N LYS A 749 -22.84 -3.03 -11.68
CA LYS A 749 -23.83 -2.86 -10.60
C LYS A 749 -24.27 -1.41 -10.44
N HIS A 750 -23.40 -0.45 -10.78
CA HIS A 750 -23.63 0.99 -10.65
C HIS A 750 -24.12 1.67 -11.94
N ARG A 751 -24.36 0.90 -13.02
CA ARG A 751 -24.70 1.40 -14.37
C ARG A 751 -25.91 2.34 -14.45
N TYR A 752 -26.83 2.26 -13.49
CA TYR A 752 -28.03 3.12 -13.44
C TYR A 752 -27.79 4.46 -12.74
N THR A 753 -26.83 4.55 -11.82
CA THR A 753 -26.51 5.78 -11.07
C THR A 753 -25.31 6.53 -11.63
N HIS A 754 -24.30 5.82 -12.16
CA HIS A 754 -23.06 6.40 -12.69
C HIS A 754 -22.76 5.84 -14.08
N LYS A 755 -23.47 6.34 -15.10
CA LYS A 755 -23.42 5.85 -16.49
C LYS A 755 -22.03 5.79 -17.11
N ASP A 756 -21.12 6.68 -16.69
CA ASP A 756 -19.78 6.82 -17.29
C ASP A 756 -18.76 5.81 -16.75
N ILE A 757 -18.90 5.38 -15.50
CA ILE A 757 -17.93 4.47 -14.85
C ILE A 757 -17.86 3.11 -15.56
N PRO A 758 -18.98 2.46 -15.96
CA PRO A 758 -18.93 1.25 -16.77
C PRO A 758 -18.25 1.45 -18.13
N LEU A 759 -18.47 2.59 -18.80
CA LEU A 759 -17.84 2.86 -20.10
C LEU A 759 -16.31 2.97 -19.96
N LEU A 760 -15.82 3.66 -18.93
CA LEU A 760 -14.40 3.72 -18.61
C LEU A 760 -13.84 2.35 -18.17
N ALA A 761 -14.60 1.56 -17.41
CA ALA A 761 -14.18 0.21 -17.02
C ALA A 761 -14.11 -0.76 -18.22
N ILE A 762 -15.03 -0.64 -19.19
CA ILE A 762 -14.96 -1.34 -20.49
C ILE A 762 -13.71 -0.90 -21.25
N GLU A 763 -13.42 0.40 -21.32
CA GLU A 763 -12.24 0.95 -21.99
C GLU A 763 -10.94 0.38 -21.41
N VAL A 764 -10.73 0.48 -20.09
CA VAL A 764 -9.55 -0.09 -19.41
C VAL A 764 -9.44 -1.60 -19.63
N PHE A 765 -10.56 -2.33 -19.53
CA PHE A 765 -10.58 -3.78 -19.76
C PHE A 765 -10.13 -4.15 -21.18
N LEU A 766 -10.66 -3.47 -22.20
CA LEU A 766 -10.31 -3.73 -23.59
C LEU A 766 -8.85 -3.35 -23.90
N ILE A 767 -8.35 -2.22 -23.38
CA ILE A 767 -6.94 -1.81 -23.49
C ILE A 767 -6.03 -2.86 -22.83
N SER A 768 -6.37 -3.30 -21.62
CA SER A 768 -5.55 -4.24 -20.84
C SER A 768 -5.51 -5.64 -21.46
N LEU A 769 -6.66 -6.10 -22.00
CA LEU A 769 -6.76 -7.39 -22.70
C LEU A 769 -5.98 -7.40 -24.02
N ASP A 770 -5.99 -6.28 -24.75
CA ASP A 770 -5.23 -6.10 -25.99
C ASP A 770 -3.72 -5.96 -25.74
N ALA A 771 -3.30 -5.26 -24.68
CA ALA A 771 -1.90 -5.21 -24.23
C ALA A 771 -1.38 -6.60 -23.84
N TYR A 772 -2.18 -7.36 -23.08
CA TYR A 772 -1.88 -8.76 -22.74
C TYR A 772 -1.75 -9.63 -24.00
N ASP A 773 -2.66 -9.53 -24.98
CA ASP A 773 -2.53 -10.27 -26.25
C ASP A 773 -1.26 -9.90 -27.02
N ARG A 774 -0.95 -8.59 -27.14
CA ARG A 774 0.24 -8.15 -27.88
C ARG A 774 1.54 -8.65 -27.23
N ILE A 775 1.63 -8.67 -25.90
CA ILE A 775 2.78 -9.27 -25.21
C ILE A 775 2.79 -10.79 -25.39
N GLN A 776 1.66 -11.47 -25.22
CA GLN A 776 1.53 -12.93 -25.38
C GLN A 776 1.90 -13.40 -26.79
N SER A 777 1.48 -12.67 -27.82
CA SER A 777 1.70 -12.99 -29.23
C SER A 777 3.14 -12.73 -29.70
N ASN A 778 3.88 -11.82 -29.06
CA ASN A 778 5.28 -11.53 -29.37
C ASN A 778 6.29 -12.35 -28.52
N LEU A 779 5.82 -13.05 -27.48
CA LEU A 779 6.67 -13.94 -26.69
C LEU A 779 6.90 -15.29 -27.38
N ASP A 780 8.16 -15.71 -27.45
CA ASP A 780 8.58 -17.01 -28.00
C ASP A 780 7.73 -18.16 -27.41
N PRO A 781 6.95 -18.88 -28.24
CA PRO A 781 6.05 -19.94 -27.78
C PRO A 781 6.78 -21.16 -27.19
N ASN A 782 8.10 -21.27 -27.35
CA ASN A 782 8.94 -22.32 -26.77
C ASN A 782 9.34 -22.04 -25.31
N LYS A 783 9.19 -20.80 -24.81
CA LYS A 783 9.45 -20.49 -23.40
C LYS A 783 8.39 -21.18 -22.53
N LYS A 784 8.83 -21.98 -21.54
CA LYS A 784 7.99 -22.80 -20.62
C LYS A 784 7.07 -22.01 -19.68
N VAL A 785 6.95 -20.70 -19.87
CA VAL A 785 6.25 -19.72 -19.02
C VAL A 785 4.80 -20.10 -18.75
N TYR A 786 4.07 -20.54 -19.78
CA TYR A 786 2.65 -20.88 -19.68
C TYR A 786 2.34 -22.00 -18.67
N THR A 787 3.26 -22.95 -18.48
CA THR A 787 3.10 -24.05 -17.50
C THR A 787 3.52 -23.64 -16.09
N GLN A 788 4.33 -22.60 -15.92
CA GLN A 788 4.80 -22.16 -14.60
C GLN A 788 3.74 -21.31 -13.86
N PHE A 789 2.96 -20.51 -14.59
CA PHE A 789 2.03 -19.54 -13.99
C PHE A 789 0.54 -19.93 -14.11
N ASN A 790 0.22 -21.13 -14.61
CA ASN A 790 -1.15 -21.55 -14.95
C ASN A 790 -1.90 -20.58 -15.90
N ILE A 791 -1.16 -19.75 -16.64
CA ILE A 791 -1.73 -18.84 -17.64
C ILE A 791 -2.12 -19.68 -18.86
N THR A 792 -3.40 -20.04 -18.91
CA THR A 792 -3.99 -20.80 -20.01
C THR A 792 -3.77 -20.09 -21.34
N LYS A 793 -3.37 -20.82 -22.40
CA LYS A 793 -3.36 -20.35 -23.80
C LYS A 793 -4.77 -20.10 -24.38
N ASP A 794 -5.81 -20.00 -23.53
CA ASP A 794 -7.14 -19.54 -23.92
C ASP A 794 -7.01 -18.19 -24.62
N GLY A 795 -7.37 -18.13 -25.91
CA GLY A 795 -7.21 -16.91 -26.70
C GLY A 795 -7.94 -15.72 -26.10
N HIS A 796 -7.32 -14.54 -26.18
CA HIS A 796 -7.89 -13.25 -25.77
C HIS A 796 -9.32 -13.02 -26.31
N LEU A 797 -9.62 -13.48 -27.53
CA LEU A 797 -10.97 -13.44 -28.11
C LEU A 797 -12.00 -14.22 -27.28
N LYS A 798 -11.64 -15.39 -26.74
CA LYS A 798 -12.52 -16.18 -25.85
C LYS A 798 -12.83 -15.40 -24.57
N LYS A 799 -11.82 -14.73 -23.99
CA LYS A 799 -12.01 -13.87 -22.80
C LYS A 799 -12.83 -12.61 -23.11
N PHE A 800 -12.77 -12.07 -24.32
CA PHE A 800 -13.69 -11.03 -24.77
C PHE A 800 -15.12 -11.57 -24.90
N GLU A 801 -15.33 -12.71 -25.56
CA GLU A 801 -16.66 -13.33 -25.73
C GLU A 801 -17.32 -13.68 -24.37
N ASP A 802 -16.53 -14.11 -23.36
CA ASP A 802 -16.99 -14.33 -21.98
C ASP A 802 -17.62 -13.06 -21.32
N PHE A 803 -17.25 -11.86 -21.80
CA PHE A 803 -17.69 -10.56 -21.27
C PHE A 803 -18.60 -9.77 -22.20
N LYS A 804 -18.56 -10.03 -23.51
CA LYS A 804 -19.36 -9.40 -24.57
C LYS A 804 -20.85 -9.28 -24.21
N GLY A 805 -21.47 -10.34 -23.71
CA GLY A 805 -22.86 -10.31 -23.27
C GLY A 805 -23.11 -9.29 -22.15
N LYS A 806 -22.23 -9.24 -21.15
CA LYS A 806 -22.30 -8.28 -20.03
C LYS A 806 -22.08 -6.83 -20.49
N ILE A 807 -21.22 -6.62 -21.48
CA ILE A 807 -20.96 -5.32 -22.09
C ILE A 807 -22.21 -4.82 -22.81
N ILE A 808 -22.82 -5.65 -23.67
CA ILE A 808 -24.07 -5.33 -24.38
C ILE A 808 -25.21 -5.06 -23.38
N ASP A 809 -25.34 -5.89 -22.34
CA ASP A 809 -26.31 -5.72 -21.26
C ASP A 809 -26.14 -4.39 -20.51
N CYS A 810 -24.89 -3.89 -20.40
CA CYS A 810 -24.59 -2.59 -19.78
C CYS A 810 -25.10 -1.41 -20.60
N LEU A 811 -24.90 -1.45 -21.93
CA LEU A 811 -25.36 -0.39 -22.83
C LEU A 811 -26.90 -0.32 -22.83
N GLY A 812 -27.54 -1.47 -22.64
CA GLY A 812 -28.96 -1.62 -22.37
C GLY A 812 -29.68 -2.38 -23.49
N LYS A 813 -30.82 -2.97 -23.14
CA LYS A 813 -31.65 -3.78 -24.05
C LYS A 813 -33.06 -3.22 -24.29
N ASP A 814 -33.44 -2.16 -23.58
CA ASP A 814 -34.75 -1.52 -23.70
C ASP A 814 -34.59 -0.12 -24.32
N PHE A 815 -34.85 -0.05 -25.62
CA PHE A 815 -34.89 1.20 -26.40
C PHE A 815 -36.08 2.09 -26.02
N ARG A 816 -37.20 1.48 -25.61
CA ARG A 816 -38.55 2.05 -25.41
C ARG A 816 -38.70 3.19 -24.39
N TYR A 817 -37.64 3.55 -23.67
CA TYR A 817 -37.65 4.64 -22.71
C TYR A 817 -36.32 5.41 -22.82
N LYS A 818 -36.37 6.59 -23.45
CA LYS A 818 -35.22 7.49 -23.72
C LYS A 818 -34.29 6.96 -24.82
N GLU A 819 -34.87 6.78 -26.00
CA GLU A 819 -34.23 6.33 -27.25
C GLU A 819 -32.95 7.12 -27.58
N LEU A 820 -32.98 8.45 -27.40
CA LEU A 820 -31.83 9.32 -27.66
C LEU A 820 -30.71 9.12 -26.64
N GLU A 821 -31.01 9.02 -25.33
CA GLU A 821 -30.01 8.71 -24.30
C GLU A 821 -29.43 7.29 -24.49
N PHE A 822 -30.22 6.35 -24.98
CA PHE A 822 -29.77 5.01 -25.36
C PHE A 822 -28.76 5.10 -26.49
N LEU A 823 -29.10 5.73 -27.63
CA LEU A 823 -28.20 5.84 -28.79
C LEU A 823 -26.94 6.65 -28.47
N GLN A 824 -27.05 7.69 -27.65
CA GLN A 824 -25.89 8.44 -27.16
C GLN A 824 -24.92 7.55 -26.35
N ARG A 825 -25.44 6.66 -25.49
CA ARG A 825 -24.59 5.71 -24.74
C ARG A 825 -23.90 4.70 -25.66
N TRP A 826 -24.61 4.19 -26.67
CA TRP A 826 -24.00 3.32 -27.69
C TRP A 826 -22.94 4.06 -28.52
N ASN A 827 -23.20 5.32 -28.90
CA ASN A 827 -22.22 6.16 -29.58
C ASN A 827 -20.96 6.38 -28.72
N SER A 828 -21.11 6.66 -27.43
CA SER A 828 -19.98 6.72 -26.48
C SER A 828 -19.23 5.39 -26.36
N ALA A 829 -19.90 4.24 -26.50
CA ALA A 829 -19.27 2.93 -26.50
C ALA A 829 -18.44 2.65 -27.77
N PHE A 830 -18.85 3.18 -28.93
CA PHE A 830 -18.02 3.16 -30.14
C PHE A 830 -16.82 4.12 -30.07
N LYS A 831 -16.92 5.19 -29.26
CA LYS A 831 -15.85 6.19 -29.05
C LYS A 831 -14.72 5.77 -28.11
N LEU A 832 -14.80 4.62 -27.46
CA LEU A 832 -13.77 4.19 -26.49
C LEU A 832 -12.40 4.04 -27.16
N LYS A 833 -11.34 4.50 -26.49
CA LYS A 833 -9.97 4.59 -27.02
C LYS A 833 -9.25 3.24 -26.97
N VAL A 834 -9.81 2.24 -27.64
CA VAL A 834 -9.22 0.90 -27.77
C VAL A 834 -8.13 0.92 -28.87
N PRO A 835 -6.95 0.31 -28.64
CA PRO A 835 -5.92 0.13 -29.66
C PRO A 835 -6.45 -0.57 -30.91
N ASN A 836 -5.90 -0.24 -32.08
CA ASN A 836 -6.25 -0.93 -33.32
C ASN A 836 -5.67 -2.35 -33.30
N GLY A 837 -6.54 -3.36 -33.28
CA GLY A 837 -6.17 -4.77 -33.12
C GLY A 837 -7.38 -5.69 -33.17
N LYS A 838 -7.15 -7.00 -32.98
CA LYS A 838 -8.19 -8.04 -33.04
C LYS A 838 -9.31 -7.81 -32.02
N ILE A 839 -8.95 -7.35 -30.82
CA ILE A 839 -9.91 -7.02 -29.75
C ILE A 839 -10.85 -5.89 -30.17
N LYS A 840 -10.32 -4.81 -30.76
CA LYS A 840 -11.16 -3.70 -31.23
C LYS A 840 -12.13 -4.12 -32.33
N VAL A 841 -11.67 -4.88 -33.33
CA VAL A 841 -12.53 -5.37 -34.41
C VAL A 841 -13.62 -6.29 -33.87
N ALA A 842 -13.27 -7.24 -32.99
CA ALA A 842 -14.25 -8.11 -32.34
C ALA A 842 -15.29 -7.33 -31.51
N TYR A 843 -14.83 -6.27 -30.82
CA TYR A 843 -15.69 -5.37 -30.05
C TYR A 843 -16.63 -4.54 -30.93
N THR A 844 -16.13 -3.84 -31.96
CA THR A 844 -16.98 -3.01 -32.83
C THR A 844 -17.98 -3.84 -33.60
N THR A 845 -17.58 -4.96 -34.21
CA THR A 845 -18.49 -5.87 -34.90
C THR A 845 -19.53 -6.50 -33.97
N ALA A 846 -19.16 -6.80 -32.71
CA ALA A 846 -20.12 -7.26 -31.70
C ALA A 846 -21.16 -6.17 -31.35
N LEU A 847 -20.73 -4.92 -31.20
CA LEU A 847 -21.64 -3.80 -30.95
C LEU A 847 -22.51 -3.47 -32.16
N GLU A 848 -21.96 -3.39 -33.37
CA GLU A 848 -22.68 -3.13 -34.61
C GLU A 848 -23.83 -4.13 -34.80
N LYS A 849 -23.51 -5.43 -34.72
CA LYS A 849 -24.51 -6.49 -34.84
C LYS A 849 -25.60 -6.35 -33.77
N SER A 850 -25.20 -6.14 -32.52
CA SER A 850 -26.13 -6.11 -31.38
C SER A 850 -27.02 -4.87 -31.40
N LEU A 851 -26.49 -3.71 -31.80
CA LEU A 851 -27.27 -2.49 -31.94
C LEU A 851 -28.27 -2.63 -33.09
N LEU A 852 -27.82 -3.09 -34.26
CA LEU A 852 -28.68 -3.34 -35.41
C LEU A 852 -29.84 -4.28 -35.04
N GLU A 853 -29.53 -5.42 -34.39
CA GLU A 853 -30.51 -6.39 -33.91
C GLU A 853 -31.48 -5.79 -32.88
N ILE A 854 -31.02 -4.95 -31.95
CA ILE A 854 -31.90 -4.30 -30.96
C ILE A 854 -32.82 -3.27 -31.64
N LEU A 855 -32.31 -2.45 -32.55
CA LEU A 855 -33.12 -1.43 -33.21
C LEU A 855 -34.16 -2.05 -34.15
N GLN A 856 -33.79 -3.08 -34.93
CA GLN A 856 -34.73 -3.81 -35.79
C GLN A 856 -35.83 -4.54 -35.00
N ASN A 857 -35.48 -5.20 -33.88
CA ASN A 857 -36.45 -6.03 -33.14
C ASN A 857 -37.26 -5.30 -32.05
N LYS A 858 -36.85 -4.08 -31.64
CA LYS A 858 -37.45 -3.38 -30.48
C LYS A 858 -37.71 -1.89 -30.66
N GLY A 859 -37.30 -1.29 -31.78
CA GLY A 859 -37.64 0.08 -32.09
C GLY A 859 -39.05 0.22 -32.64
N SER A 860 -39.72 1.34 -32.33
CA SER A 860 -40.78 1.84 -33.21
C SER A 860 -40.08 2.38 -34.46
N PHE A 861 -40.49 1.91 -35.63
CA PHE A 861 -39.94 2.34 -36.91
C PHE A 861 -40.16 3.84 -37.13
N GLU A 862 -41.31 4.37 -36.72
CA GLU A 862 -41.64 5.79 -36.72
C GLU A 862 -40.63 6.59 -35.88
N LYS A 863 -40.34 6.12 -34.66
CA LYS A 863 -39.40 6.77 -33.74
C LYS A 863 -37.95 6.69 -34.24
N LEU A 864 -37.58 5.61 -34.91
CA LEU A 864 -36.25 5.44 -35.50
C LEU A 864 -36.02 6.38 -36.69
N ILE A 865 -37.02 6.52 -37.56
CA ILE A 865 -36.96 7.47 -38.69
C ILE A 865 -36.95 8.92 -38.16
N GLU A 866 -37.75 9.24 -37.14
CA GLU A 866 -37.69 10.54 -36.44
C GLU A 866 -36.28 10.85 -35.94
N ILE A 867 -35.65 9.93 -35.20
CA ILE A 867 -34.28 10.12 -34.67
C ILE A 867 -33.24 10.22 -35.80
N TYR A 868 -33.38 9.44 -36.88
CA TYR A 868 -32.50 9.57 -38.05
C TYR A 868 -32.62 10.98 -38.66
N CYS A 869 -33.84 11.45 -38.91
CA CYS A 869 -34.08 12.76 -39.49
C CYS A 869 -33.61 13.91 -38.59
N GLU A 870 -33.84 13.84 -37.28
CA GLU A 870 -33.53 14.92 -36.33
C GLU A 870 -32.10 14.91 -35.80
N HIS A 871 -31.53 13.73 -35.57
CA HIS A 871 -30.35 13.57 -34.70
C HIS A 871 -29.19 12.78 -35.32
N THR A 872 -29.27 12.29 -36.57
CA THR A 872 -28.19 11.46 -37.15
C THR A 872 -26.80 12.11 -37.05
N GLU A 873 -26.67 13.41 -37.35
CA GLU A 873 -25.42 14.18 -37.23
C GLU A 873 -24.85 14.29 -35.81
N SER A 874 -25.63 14.00 -34.76
CA SER A 874 -25.13 13.97 -33.38
C SER A 874 -24.39 12.68 -33.01
N PHE A 875 -24.45 11.67 -33.89
CA PHE A 875 -23.78 10.39 -33.73
C PHE A 875 -22.58 10.26 -34.67
N ASP A 876 -21.70 9.29 -34.41
CA ASP A 876 -20.54 9.03 -35.27
C ASP A 876 -20.91 8.09 -36.43
N GLY A 877 -20.06 8.06 -37.46
CA GLY A 877 -20.31 7.34 -38.72
C GLY A 877 -20.84 5.92 -38.58
N VAL A 878 -20.35 5.12 -37.60
CA VAL A 878 -20.84 3.75 -37.36
C VAL A 878 -22.31 3.73 -36.91
N VAL A 879 -22.68 4.60 -35.98
CA VAL A 879 -24.06 4.70 -35.49
C VAL A 879 -24.96 5.37 -36.53
N GLN A 880 -24.45 6.36 -37.28
CA GLN A 880 -25.14 6.93 -38.44
C GLN A 880 -25.45 5.86 -39.49
N GLU A 881 -24.47 5.02 -39.87
CA GLU A 881 -24.65 3.95 -40.85
C GLU A 881 -25.68 2.92 -40.39
N ILE A 882 -25.65 2.52 -39.11
CA ILE A 882 -26.66 1.63 -38.52
C ILE A 882 -28.04 2.28 -38.55
N LEU A 883 -28.16 3.55 -38.15
CA LEU A 883 -29.43 4.30 -38.20
C LEU A 883 -29.94 4.45 -39.64
N THR A 884 -29.07 4.71 -40.62
CA THR A 884 -29.46 4.75 -42.05
C THR A 884 -30.00 3.40 -42.51
N LYS A 885 -29.30 2.30 -42.22
CA LYS A 885 -29.75 0.94 -42.57
C LYS A 885 -31.10 0.62 -41.93
N VAL A 886 -31.26 0.92 -40.64
CA VAL A 886 -32.51 0.69 -39.91
C VAL A 886 -33.63 1.59 -40.44
N ALA A 887 -33.36 2.86 -40.74
CA ALA A 887 -34.36 3.79 -41.28
C ALA A 887 -34.82 3.39 -42.70
N LEU A 888 -33.90 2.88 -43.54
CA LEU A 888 -34.24 2.32 -44.85
C LEU A 888 -35.12 1.07 -44.71
N THR A 889 -34.82 0.16 -43.76
CA THR A 889 -35.68 -1.00 -43.46
C THR A 889 -37.05 -0.54 -42.96
N ALA A 890 -37.07 0.39 -41.99
CA ALA A 890 -38.26 0.96 -41.38
C ALA A 890 -39.21 1.60 -42.42
N VAL A 891 -38.70 2.37 -43.38
CA VAL A 891 -39.51 2.97 -44.45
C VAL A 891 -40.05 1.93 -45.43
N ASN A 892 -39.33 0.82 -45.66
CA ASN A 892 -39.84 -0.29 -46.49
C ASN A 892 -40.94 -1.09 -45.79
N GLU A 893 -40.86 -1.26 -44.46
CA GLU A 893 -41.76 -2.13 -43.68
C GLU A 893 -42.92 -1.39 -42.99
N CYS A 894 -42.87 -0.06 -42.86
CA CYS A 894 -43.91 0.70 -42.17
C CYS A 894 -45.19 0.86 -43.03
N ASP A 895 -46.32 0.37 -42.50
CA ASP A 895 -47.62 0.38 -43.17
C ASP A 895 -48.26 1.78 -43.27
N LYS A 896 -47.96 2.68 -42.32
CA LYS A 896 -48.46 4.06 -42.29
C LYS A 896 -47.47 4.97 -41.57
N PHE A 897 -46.95 5.97 -42.28
CA PHE A 897 -46.01 6.95 -41.72
C PHE A 897 -46.72 8.28 -41.46
N GLU A 898 -47.15 8.50 -40.21
CA GLU A 898 -47.74 9.77 -39.76
C GLU A 898 -46.64 10.79 -39.40
N TRP A 899 -46.09 11.47 -40.41
CA TRP A 899 -45.14 12.55 -40.17
C TRP A 899 -45.85 13.83 -39.71
N ARG A 900 -45.54 14.30 -38.50
CA ARG A 900 -46.04 15.59 -38.02
C ARG A 900 -45.32 16.72 -38.76
N SER A 901 -46.06 17.46 -39.58
CA SER A 901 -45.55 18.42 -40.58
C SER A 901 -44.86 19.68 -40.04
N GLU A 902 -44.82 19.87 -38.72
CA GLU A 902 -44.32 21.09 -38.04
C GLU A 902 -42.79 21.14 -37.84
N LYS A 903 -42.03 20.21 -38.43
CA LYS A 903 -40.60 20.01 -38.15
C LYS A 903 -39.65 20.81 -39.06
N ASP A 904 -38.41 20.97 -38.59
CA ASP A 904 -37.28 21.62 -39.30
C ASP A 904 -37.19 21.13 -40.75
N GLU A 905 -37.01 22.06 -41.68
CA GLU A 905 -36.82 21.81 -43.11
C GLU A 905 -35.69 20.80 -43.36
N ARG A 906 -34.60 20.83 -42.57
CA ARG A 906 -33.51 19.85 -42.65
C ARG A 906 -33.97 18.41 -42.37
N CYS A 907 -34.88 18.23 -41.41
CA CYS A 907 -35.42 16.91 -41.09
C CYS A 907 -36.25 16.36 -42.25
N ILE A 908 -37.00 17.23 -42.93
CA ILE A 908 -37.84 16.87 -44.08
C ILE A 908 -36.97 16.58 -45.31
N ILE A 909 -35.87 17.31 -45.52
CA ILE A 909 -34.88 16.98 -46.56
C ILE A 909 -34.27 15.59 -46.32
N ARG A 910 -33.82 15.27 -45.09
CA ARG A 910 -33.30 13.93 -44.77
C ARG A 910 -34.35 12.83 -44.96
N LEU A 911 -35.60 13.10 -44.57
CA LEU A 911 -36.72 12.19 -44.80
C LEU A 911 -36.96 11.98 -46.30
N GLY A 912 -36.95 13.05 -47.10
CA GLY A 912 -37.12 12.99 -48.54
C GLY A 912 -36.00 12.21 -49.24
N VAL A 913 -34.74 12.39 -48.85
CA VAL A 913 -33.61 11.57 -49.33
C VAL A 913 -33.80 10.09 -48.97
N LEU A 914 -34.18 9.79 -47.72
CA LEU A 914 -34.44 8.42 -47.28
C LEU A 914 -35.58 7.76 -48.08
N LEU A 915 -36.67 8.51 -48.30
CA LEU A 915 -37.81 8.11 -49.10
C LEU A 915 -37.42 7.87 -50.56
N SER A 916 -36.65 8.78 -51.18
CA SER A 916 -36.18 8.61 -52.57
C SER A 916 -35.31 7.37 -52.74
N ASN A 917 -34.37 7.13 -51.82
CA ASN A 917 -33.55 5.91 -51.81
C ASN A 917 -34.42 4.62 -51.75
N VAL A 918 -35.52 4.63 -50.98
CA VAL A 918 -36.44 3.49 -50.92
C VAL A 918 -37.29 3.37 -52.20
N PHE A 919 -37.82 4.48 -52.71
CA PHE A 919 -38.64 4.52 -53.92
C PHE A 919 -37.87 4.03 -55.14
N GLU A 920 -36.65 4.53 -55.33
CA GLU A 920 -35.77 4.17 -56.45
C GLU A 920 -35.34 2.70 -56.39
N ARG A 921 -35.22 2.12 -55.19
CA ARG A 921 -34.92 0.69 -54.99
C ARG A 921 -36.15 -0.22 -55.07
N SER A 922 -37.34 0.26 -54.69
CA SER A 922 -38.58 -0.54 -54.71
C SER A 922 -39.19 -0.68 -56.10
N TRP A 923 -38.79 0.18 -57.05
CA TRP A 923 -39.39 0.24 -58.37
C TRP A 923 -38.65 -0.58 -59.45
N ASP A 924 -39.38 -1.45 -60.15
CA ASP A 924 -38.89 -2.06 -61.39
C ASP A 924 -39.07 -1.06 -62.53
N VAL A 925 -37.99 -0.38 -62.91
CA VAL A 925 -37.96 0.66 -63.97
C VAL A 925 -38.65 0.20 -65.25
N ARG A 926 -38.60 -1.11 -65.58
CA ARG A 926 -39.25 -1.72 -66.75
C ARG A 926 -40.79 -1.65 -66.74
N LYS A 927 -41.41 -1.35 -65.60
CA LYS A 927 -42.87 -1.22 -65.45
C LYS A 927 -43.37 0.22 -65.53
N LEU A 928 -42.48 1.21 -65.64
CA LEU A 928 -42.85 2.63 -65.77
C LEU A 928 -43.64 2.94 -67.05
N ASP A 929 -43.57 2.08 -68.07
CA ASP A 929 -44.19 2.31 -69.38
C ASP A 929 -45.52 1.58 -69.58
N ASP A 930 -46.00 0.84 -68.56
CA ASP A 930 -47.39 0.38 -68.49
C ASP A 930 -48.15 1.23 -67.45
N PRO A 931 -48.97 2.21 -67.88
CA PRO A 931 -49.78 3.03 -66.97
C PRO A 931 -50.67 2.20 -66.04
N HIS A 932 -51.15 1.04 -66.47
CA HIS A 932 -51.99 0.18 -65.65
C HIS A 932 -51.20 -0.53 -64.55
N ALA A 933 -49.95 -0.94 -64.82
CA ALA A 933 -49.04 -1.48 -63.80
C ALA A 933 -48.63 -0.41 -62.79
N VAL A 934 -48.27 0.80 -63.25
CA VAL A 934 -47.94 1.95 -62.39
C VAL A 934 -49.12 2.28 -61.47
N PHE A 935 -50.32 2.43 -62.02
CA PHE A 935 -51.53 2.73 -61.25
C PHE A 935 -51.89 1.62 -60.25
N GLN A 936 -51.80 0.34 -60.65
CA GLN A 936 -52.03 -0.77 -59.73
C GLN A 936 -51.01 -0.81 -58.59
N HIS A 937 -49.74 -0.54 -58.88
CA HIS A 937 -48.71 -0.52 -57.85
C HIS A 937 -48.94 0.67 -56.90
N ALA A 938 -49.20 1.88 -57.40
CA ALA A 938 -49.54 3.06 -56.59
C ALA A 938 -50.70 2.80 -55.61
N LEU A 939 -51.76 2.11 -56.07
CA LEU A 939 -52.88 1.68 -55.22
C LEU A 939 -52.55 0.51 -54.26
N SER A 940 -51.40 -0.16 -54.41
CA SER A 940 -51.01 -1.32 -53.61
C SER A 940 -49.87 -1.07 -52.63
N TRP A 941 -49.04 -0.07 -52.91
CA TRP A 941 -47.87 0.25 -52.12
C TRP A 941 -48.26 1.22 -51.00
N ARG A 942 -48.36 0.66 -49.79
CA ARG A 942 -48.90 1.35 -48.61
C ARG A 942 -48.22 2.68 -48.26
N PRO A 943 -46.90 2.87 -48.46
CA PRO A 943 -46.25 4.17 -48.24
C PRO A 943 -46.66 5.28 -49.22
N PHE A 944 -47.22 4.95 -50.40
CA PHE A 944 -47.43 5.90 -51.50
C PHE A 944 -48.18 7.20 -51.14
N PRO A 945 -49.21 7.21 -50.25
CA PRO A 945 -49.86 8.45 -49.83
C PRO A 945 -48.91 9.43 -49.13
N THR A 946 -48.00 8.93 -48.27
CA THR A 946 -46.98 9.77 -47.59
C THR A 946 -45.98 10.35 -48.59
N TYR A 947 -45.57 9.57 -49.60
CA TYR A 947 -44.74 10.08 -50.70
C TYR A 947 -45.42 11.22 -51.46
N MET A 948 -46.71 11.04 -51.78
CA MET A 948 -47.52 12.04 -52.45
C MET A 948 -47.72 13.30 -51.61
N GLU A 949 -47.92 13.17 -50.29
CA GLU A 949 -48.01 14.30 -49.37
C GLU A 949 -46.71 15.14 -49.36
N ILE A 950 -45.55 14.48 -49.24
CA ILE A 950 -44.25 15.16 -49.25
C ILE A 950 -43.94 15.76 -50.62
N TYR A 951 -44.29 15.08 -51.71
CA TYR A 951 -44.14 15.58 -53.07
C TYR A 951 -45.01 16.83 -53.34
N CYS A 952 -46.27 16.83 -52.90
CA CYS A 952 -47.16 17.98 -53.07
C CYS A 952 -46.74 19.18 -52.19
N ASN A 953 -46.30 18.93 -50.96
CA ASN A 953 -46.02 19.99 -50.00
C ASN A 953 -44.58 20.54 -50.09
N LYS A 954 -43.57 19.67 -50.31
CA LYS A 954 -42.14 20.03 -50.33
C LYS A 954 -41.36 19.16 -51.34
N PRO A 955 -41.63 19.27 -52.67
CA PRO A 955 -41.04 18.39 -53.68
C PRO A 955 -39.51 18.41 -53.70
N LYS A 956 -38.89 19.57 -53.39
CA LYS A 956 -37.44 19.76 -53.33
C LYS A 956 -36.72 18.90 -52.27
N ALA A 957 -37.45 18.30 -51.32
CA ALA A 957 -36.87 17.39 -50.33
C ALA A 957 -36.54 16.00 -50.92
N LEU A 958 -37.18 15.63 -52.03
CA LEU A 958 -37.00 14.35 -52.71
C LEU A 958 -35.87 14.43 -53.76
N GLY A 959 -35.18 13.32 -54.02
CA GLY A 959 -34.22 13.20 -55.10
C GLY A 959 -34.84 13.45 -56.48
N GLU A 960 -34.05 13.94 -57.43
CA GLU A 960 -34.54 14.39 -58.74
C GLU A 960 -35.22 13.27 -59.54
N GLU A 961 -34.67 12.04 -59.49
CA GLU A 961 -35.26 10.88 -60.16
C GLU A 961 -36.57 10.44 -59.48
N CYS A 962 -36.61 10.38 -58.15
CA CYS A 962 -37.86 10.23 -57.40
C CYS A 962 -38.91 11.30 -57.77
N GLN A 963 -38.53 12.57 -57.94
CA GLN A 963 -39.45 13.63 -58.38
C GLN A 963 -39.97 13.41 -59.81
N LYS A 964 -39.10 13.01 -60.76
CA LYS A 964 -39.48 12.68 -62.14
C LYS A 964 -40.45 11.51 -62.19
N MET A 965 -40.16 10.45 -61.43
CA MET A 965 -41.05 9.28 -61.35
C MET A 965 -42.39 9.65 -60.70
N LEU A 966 -42.39 10.33 -59.56
CA LEU A 966 -43.64 10.77 -58.91
C LEU A 966 -44.47 11.66 -59.83
N LYS A 967 -43.86 12.56 -60.61
CA LYS A 967 -44.57 13.35 -61.64
C LYS A 967 -45.30 12.44 -62.66
N LYS A 968 -44.62 11.43 -63.20
CA LYS A 968 -45.21 10.45 -64.14
C LYS A 968 -46.37 9.68 -63.48
N PHE A 969 -46.29 9.37 -62.19
CA PHE A 969 -47.43 8.79 -61.45
C PHE A 969 -48.59 9.77 -61.30
N VAL A 970 -48.33 11.04 -60.96
CA VAL A 970 -49.39 12.05 -60.84
C VAL A 970 -50.13 12.18 -62.17
N GLU A 971 -49.40 12.25 -63.28
CA GLU A 971 -49.96 12.30 -64.65
C GLU A 971 -50.81 11.06 -64.96
N ILE A 972 -50.33 9.85 -64.64
CA ILE A 972 -51.07 8.59 -64.83
C ILE A 972 -52.32 8.52 -63.93
N ILE A 973 -52.22 8.93 -62.67
CA ILE A 973 -53.35 8.94 -61.72
C ILE A 973 -54.40 9.96 -62.17
N GLN A 974 -53.99 11.14 -62.63
CA GLN A 974 -54.89 12.16 -63.17
C GLN A 974 -55.64 11.65 -64.42
N ASP A 975 -54.96 11.00 -65.35
CA ASP A 975 -55.58 10.33 -66.51
C ASP A 975 -56.57 9.25 -66.08
N PHE A 976 -56.25 8.41 -65.10
CA PHE A 976 -57.18 7.41 -64.57
C PHE A 976 -58.39 8.02 -63.84
N VAL A 977 -58.21 9.10 -63.08
CA VAL A 977 -59.30 9.82 -62.40
C VAL A 977 -60.20 10.54 -63.42
N GLN A 978 -59.62 11.15 -64.45
CA GLN A 978 -60.38 11.78 -65.52
C GLN A 978 -61.24 10.75 -66.27
N ARG A 979 -60.67 9.59 -66.64
CA ARG A 979 -61.43 8.48 -67.24
C ARG A 979 -62.49 7.89 -66.32
N LEU A 980 -62.28 7.93 -65.00
CA LEU A 980 -63.29 7.52 -64.02
C LEU A 980 -64.48 8.51 -64.01
N LEU A 981 -64.21 9.81 -64.04
CA LEU A 981 -65.23 10.87 -64.10
C LEU A 981 -66.00 10.87 -65.44
N GLU A 982 -65.32 10.57 -66.55
CA GLU A 982 -65.92 10.44 -67.88
C GLU A 982 -66.66 9.10 -68.10
N GLY A 983 -66.53 8.14 -67.18
CA GLY A 983 -67.09 6.79 -67.34
C GLY A 983 -66.36 5.92 -68.38
N THR A 984 -65.18 6.34 -68.86
CA THR A 984 -64.35 5.64 -69.86
C THR A 984 -63.32 4.69 -69.24
N VAL A 985 -63.24 4.61 -67.91
CA VAL A 985 -62.34 3.70 -67.19
C VAL A 985 -62.68 2.22 -67.45
N LEU A 986 -61.66 1.38 -67.61
CA LEU A 986 -61.84 -0.07 -67.78
C LEU A 986 -62.52 -0.67 -66.53
N ILE A 987 -63.59 -1.45 -66.74
CA ILE A 987 -64.37 -2.12 -65.68
C ILE A 987 -63.48 -2.93 -64.72
N LYS A 988 -62.41 -3.55 -65.24
CA LYS A 988 -61.42 -4.29 -64.44
C LYS A 988 -60.66 -3.40 -63.44
N THR A 989 -60.38 -2.16 -63.81
CA THR A 989 -59.72 -1.15 -62.95
C THR A 989 -60.70 -0.56 -61.96
N LEU A 990 -61.92 -0.24 -62.41
CA LEU A 990 -63.01 0.23 -61.54
C LEU A 990 -63.29 -0.77 -60.41
N ARG A 991 -63.38 -2.07 -60.75
CA ARG A 991 -63.57 -3.14 -59.75
C ARG A 991 -62.43 -3.17 -58.72
N LYS A 992 -61.17 -3.03 -59.14
CA LYS A 992 -60.02 -2.98 -58.23
C LYS A 992 -59.99 -1.74 -57.32
N LEU A 993 -60.56 -0.62 -57.77
CA LEU A 993 -60.75 0.57 -56.92
C LEU A 993 -61.83 0.31 -55.86
N MET A 994 -62.96 -0.29 -56.27
CA MET A 994 -64.05 -0.69 -55.36
C MET A 994 -63.68 -1.82 -54.39
N GLU A 995 -62.65 -2.60 -54.68
CA GLU A 995 -62.07 -3.62 -53.79
C GLU A 995 -61.11 -3.03 -52.74
N LYS A 996 -60.81 -1.71 -52.81
CA LYS A 996 -59.80 -1.04 -51.96
C LYS A 996 -60.26 0.21 -51.23
N GLY A 997 -61.29 0.90 -51.74
CA GLY A 997 -62.00 1.96 -51.03
C GLY A 997 -63.09 1.40 -50.12
#